data_AF-A0A3A6NCK0-F1
#
_entry.id   AF-A0A3A6NCK0-F1
#
_cell.length_a   1.000
_cell.length_b   1.000
_cell.length_c   1.000
_cell.angle_alpha   90.00
_cell.angle_beta   90.00
_cell.angle_gamma   90.00
#
_symmetry.space_group_name_H-M   'P 1'
#
loop_
_entity.id
_entity.type
_entity.pdbx_description
1 polymer ?
#
loop_
_entity_poly.entity_id
_entity_poly.type
_entity_poly.pdbx_seq_one_letter_code
_entity_poly.pdbx_strand_id
1 'polypeptide(L)'
;MDVYHRRQQEFLHRLLLLNTHPESHRLAYFLMCSHLLFHQLLILNYQYRCYLQTLHSHWFLQKEIPTQEYWQNLRQTIFSCKMPPWLFVSPHILMWMWFDWCYGKRWDVFYGSPMISHASCIISLRGEKVKISKTRFINYIRCNRYPSLDEIYRDKDKAVVAFTEDPELDELISEENRDKVHTLIQQMYETPEGEDAEEDEEIDLLKKDDPQMETMMSYYRKIEMLSGDIIKKRFHGNVIYSLNTYEQKRFEYENDGFHFYCFLDGYQEDEDTIRIFEVKATTSKKFTALEYKNDEKEKVSVFVPSPDGILMLQEDVFGSINDQYQKKIDKLKQRLSKEGRYVYDISYQRYVLEHALKTKKDIKYYLVVLNADYIHDGQTDNEGEPIYQDDIVTFIDVTSLSEKMMPILDMDIATVNRRLNEMNANPVPLGPHCQRKDTRQCLFYPICYKHIPEYNSIFTYMGSHNGFKDELDNKHDRFDLINEGMVAALDIPRSWIKRENNVIQRDVMETDVPYYHHEKIRAGIKALAYPIYHLDFETFPCPLPRFKGEKPYSQSLFQYSIHIETRPGLCDKDIDHASYIATEHKDLREDLIKNMLEIIKNDGGSILVYNQSFEQTRLKEMAEVFPKYRERLLDMVDRMFDLMYLLRGNQKLFKRLGFEEDEAKKINYYHNKLNGSFSIKKVLPIFSDLTYKGLPIGNGTDALITYARFPKMDEVTFKKNYQDLLEYCKQDTWAMVKILDELRKI
;
A
#
# COMPACT_ATOMS: atom_id res chain seq x y z
N MET A 1 -40.78 18.33 -53.41
CA MET A 1 -41.46 18.05 -52.12
C MET A 1 -42.87 17.46 -52.32
N ASP A 2 -43.67 17.93 -53.29
CA ASP A 2 -45.03 17.40 -53.51
C ASP A 2 -45.15 15.92 -53.96
N VAL A 3 -44.13 15.38 -54.64
CA VAL A 3 -44.06 13.94 -54.97
C VAL A 3 -43.70 13.10 -53.74
N TYR A 4 -42.96 13.68 -52.80
CA TYR A 4 -42.53 13.02 -51.56
C TYR A 4 -43.68 12.92 -50.54
N HIS A 5 -44.46 14.01 -50.38
CA HIS A 5 -45.66 13.99 -49.53
C HIS A 5 -46.75 13.04 -50.06
N ARG A 6 -46.94 12.94 -51.39
CA ARG A 6 -47.87 11.96 -51.99
C ARG A 6 -47.45 10.51 -51.73
N ARG A 7 -46.15 10.20 -51.82
CA ARG A 7 -45.63 8.84 -51.54
C ARG A 7 -45.65 8.48 -50.06
N GLN A 8 -45.46 9.45 -49.16
CA GLN A 8 -45.65 9.21 -47.71
C GLN A 8 -47.11 8.93 -47.35
N GLN A 9 -48.07 9.64 -47.96
CA GLN A 9 -49.49 9.35 -47.76
C GLN A 9 -49.91 8.00 -48.33
N GLU A 10 -49.39 7.59 -49.51
CA GLU A 10 -49.61 6.24 -50.05
C GLU A 10 -48.98 5.13 -49.17
N PHE A 11 -47.81 5.38 -48.57
CA PHE A 11 -47.13 4.46 -47.66
C PHE A 11 -47.91 4.26 -46.36
N LEU A 12 -48.37 5.36 -45.73
CA LEU A 12 -49.22 5.33 -44.54
C LEU A 12 -50.57 4.63 -44.82
N HIS A 13 -51.16 4.86 -45.99
CA HIS A 13 -52.42 4.21 -46.39
C HIS A 13 -52.24 2.69 -46.64
N ARG A 14 -51.05 2.25 -47.10
CA ARG A 14 -50.72 0.82 -47.27
C ARG A 14 -50.37 0.11 -45.96
N LEU A 15 -49.75 0.81 -45.01
CA LEU A 15 -49.49 0.31 -43.65
C LEU A 15 -50.79 0.09 -42.86
N LEU A 16 -51.78 0.98 -43.04
CA LEU A 16 -53.11 0.82 -42.44
C LEU A 16 -53.89 -0.38 -43.01
N LEU A 17 -53.65 -0.76 -44.27
CA LEU A 17 -54.27 -1.93 -44.92
C LEU A 17 -53.62 -3.27 -44.54
N LEU A 18 -52.39 -3.27 -44.02
CA LEU A 18 -51.69 -4.48 -43.56
C LEU A 18 -52.10 -4.91 -42.15
N ASN A 19 -52.89 -4.10 -41.43
CA ASN A 19 -53.20 -4.28 -40.01
C ASN A 19 -54.34 -5.29 -39.72
N THR A 20 -54.50 -6.33 -40.55
CA THR A 20 -55.59 -7.31 -40.41
C THR A 20 -55.13 -8.76 -40.13
N HIS A 21 -53.82 -9.02 -39.94
CA HIS A 21 -53.35 -10.35 -39.50
C HIS A 21 -52.13 -10.33 -38.56
N PRO A 22 -52.03 -11.23 -37.54
CA PRO A 22 -51.01 -11.15 -36.49
C PRO A 22 -49.55 -11.30 -36.93
N GLU A 23 -49.27 -11.92 -38.08
CA GLU A 23 -47.89 -12.10 -38.59
C GLU A 23 -47.34 -10.89 -39.37
N SER A 24 -48.20 -9.93 -39.72
CA SER A 24 -47.81 -8.73 -40.50
C SER A 24 -47.12 -7.63 -39.67
N HIS A 25 -47.28 -7.66 -38.34
CA HIS A 25 -46.69 -6.67 -37.43
C HIS A 25 -45.16 -6.69 -37.42
N ARG A 26 -44.53 -7.86 -37.60
CA ARG A 26 -43.06 -8.03 -37.52
C ARG A 26 -42.37 -7.50 -38.77
N LEU A 27 -42.98 -7.69 -39.95
CA LEU A 27 -42.46 -7.15 -41.20
C LEU A 27 -42.61 -5.63 -41.26
N ALA A 28 -43.74 -5.10 -40.76
CA ALA A 28 -43.97 -3.66 -40.64
C ALA A 28 -42.95 -3.00 -39.68
N TYR A 29 -42.67 -3.62 -38.54
CA TYR A 29 -41.67 -3.12 -37.58
C TYR A 29 -40.25 -3.15 -38.15
N PHE A 30 -39.88 -4.24 -38.85
CA PHE A 30 -38.59 -4.35 -39.52
C PHE A 30 -38.41 -3.29 -40.62
N LEU A 31 -39.44 -3.05 -41.44
CA LEU A 31 -39.42 -2.01 -42.48
C LEU A 31 -39.34 -0.60 -41.88
N MET A 32 -39.98 -0.36 -40.73
CA MET A 32 -39.95 0.93 -40.04
C MET A 32 -38.57 1.22 -39.43
N CYS A 33 -37.96 0.23 -38.77
CA CYS A 33 -36.59 0.33 -38.24
C CYS A 33 -35.55 0.50 -39.36
N SER A 34 -35.71 -0.22 -40.47
CA SER A 34 -34.83 -0.09 -41.65
C SER A 34 -34.91 1.31 -42.26
N HIS A 35 -36.11 1.92 -42.29
CA HIS A 35 -36.31 3.25 -42.84
C HIS A 35 -35.73 4.35 -41.93
N LEU A 36 -35.85 4.21 -40.60
CA LEU A 36 -35.26 5.11 -39.61
C LEU A 36 -33.72 5.08 -39.63
N LEU A 37 -33.13 3.88 -39.75
CA LEU A 37 -31.67 3.70 -39.87
C LEU A 37 -31.13 4.33 -41.17
N PHE A 38 -31.89 4.17 -42.27
CA PHE A 38 -31.56 4.77 -43.57
C PHE A 38 -31.61 6.30 -43.51
N HIS A 39 -32.57 6.86 -42.74
CA HIS A 39 -32.69 8.30 -42.53
C HIS A 39 -31.54 8.87 -41.68
N GLN A 40 -31.09 8.15 -40.65
CA GLN A 40 -29.92 8.54 -39.84
C GLN A 40 -28.61 8.51 -40.65
N LEU A 41 -28.44 7.52 -41.54
CA LEU A 41 -27.26 7.41 -42.40
C LEU A 41 -27.22 8.49 -43.52
N LEU A 42 -28.38 8.94 -44.00
CA LEU A 42 -28.50 10.03 -44.98
C LEU A 42 -28.20 11.41 -44.39
N ILE A 43 -28.41 11.59 -43.08
CA ILE A 43 -28.16 12.85 -42.35
C ILE A 43 -26.68 12.98 -41.96
N LEU A 44 -25.99 11.87 -41.69
CA LEU A 44 -24.62 11.87 -41.17
C LEU A 44 -23.50 11.91 -42.23
N ASN A 45 -23.79 11.78 -43.54
CA ASN A 45 -22.71 11.70 -44.53
C ASN A 45 -23.08 12.28 -45.92
N TYR A 46 -22.55 13.47 -46.22
CA TYR A 46 -22.81 14.17 -47.49
C TYR A 46 -22.11 13.52 -48.71
N GLN A 47 -21.03 12.77 -48.50
CA GLN A 47 -20.19 12.23 -49.59
C GLN A 47 -20.72 10.96 -50.28
N TYR A 48 -21.79 10.33 -49.78
CA TYR A 48 -22.27 9.03 -50.31
C TYR A 48 -23.73 9.04 -50.80
N ARG A 49 -24.32 10.24 -51.01
CA ARG A 49 -25.72 10.40 -51.45
C ARG A 49 -26.07 9.63 -52.73
N CYS A 50 -25.17 9.56 -53.71
CA CYS A 50 -25.41 8.81 -54.96
C CYS A 50 -25.43 7.29 -54.74
N TYR A 51 -24.68 6.77 -53.77
CA TYR A 51 -24.58 5.34 -53.49
C TYR A 51 -25.83 4.82 -52.75
N LEU A 52 -26.28 5.58 -51.75
CA LEU A 52 -27.49 5.27 -50.99
C LEU A 52 -28.77 5.41 -51.84
N GLN A 53 -28.83 6.38 -52.77
CA GLN A 53 -29.95 6.48 -53.72
C GLN A 53 -30.04 5.28 -54.65
N THR A 54 -28.92 4.70 -55.09
CA THR A 54 -28.88 3.56 -56.02
C THR A 54 -29.35 2.26 -55.34
N LEU A 55 -28.92 2.02 -54.10
CA LEU A 55 -29.41 0.91 -53.25
C LEU A 55 -30.90 1.03 -52.91
N HIS A 56 -31.37 2.26 -52.63
CA HIS A 56 -32.78 2.54 -52.33
C HIS A 56 -33.71 2.30 -53.53
N SER A 57 -33.26 2.62 -54.76
CA SER A 57 -34.00 2.30 -55.98
C SER A 57 -34.07 0.79 -56.30
N HIS A 58 -33.04 0.01 -55.94
CA HIS A 58 -33.06 -1.44 -56.17
C HIS A 58 -33.97 -2.18 -55.16
N TRP A 59 -34.00 -1.74 -53.91
CA TRP A 59 -34.78 -2.39 -52.85
C TRP A 59 -36.29 -2.17 -52.96
N PHE A 60 -36.74 -1.04 -53.52
CA PHE A 60 -38.16 -0.71 -53.62
C PHE A 60 -38.86 -1.18 -54.91
N LEU A 61 -38.10 -1.69 -55.90
CA LEU A 61 -38.64 -2.08 -57.22
C LEU A 61 -38.78 -3.60 -57.44
N GLN A 62 -38.36 -4.45 -56.50
CA GLN A 62 -38.47 -5.91 -56.65
C GLN A 62 -39.80 -6.44 -56.13
N LYS A 63 -40.54 -7.11 -57.02
CA LYS A 63 -41.79 -7.82 -56.69
C LYS A 63 -41.58 -9.30 -56.31
N GLU A 64 -40.35 -9.81 -56.32
CA GLU A 64 -40.05 -11.24 -56.06
C GLU A 64 -38.76 -11.44 -55.24
N ILE A 65 -38.67 -12.60 -54.58
CA ILE A 65 -37.60 -12.99 -53.64
C ILE A 65 -36.27 -13.23 -54.42
N PRO A 66 -35.14 -12.64 -54.01
CA PRO A 66 -33.88 -12.75 -54.75
C PRO A 66 -33.23 -14.14 -54.67
N THR A 67 -32.66 -14.62 -55.78
CA THR A 67 -31.95 -15.91 -55.88
C THR A 67 -30.52 -15.85 -55.33
N GLN A 68 -29.92 -17.00 -55.03
CA GLN A 68 -28.57 -17.11 -54.45
C GLN A 68 -27.46 -16.51 -55.35
N GLU A 69 -27.65 -16.54 -56.67
CA GLU A 69 -26.74 -15.97 -57.67
C GLU A 69 -26.74 -14.44 -57.67
N TYR A 70 -27.88 -13.82 -57.31
CA TYR A 70 -28.00 -12.36 -57.14
C TYR A 70 -27.14 -11.85 -55.99
N TRP A 71 -27.13 -12.57 -54.86
CA TRP A 71 -26.33 -12.21 -53.69
C TRP A 71 -24.82 -12.39 -53.92
N GLN A 72 -24.42 -13.36 -54.75
CA GLN A 72 -23.01 -13.54 -55.12
C GLN A 72 -22.49 -12.37 -55.99
N ASN A 73 -23.28 -11.91 -56.96
CA ASN A 73 -22.93 -10.76 -57.79
C ASN A 73 -22.91 -9.43 -57.01
N LEU A 74 -23.83 -9.24 -56.06
CA LEU A 74 -23.84 -8.06 -55.20
C LEU A 74 -22.60 -8.03 -54.30
N ARG A 75 -22.20 -9.19 -53.76
CA ARG A 75 -20.99 -9.35 -52.93
C ARG A 75 -19.71 -9.05 -53.72
N GLN A 76 -19.61 -9.51 -54.96
CA GLN A 76 -18.47 -9.21 -55.84
C GLN A 76 -18.37 -7.70 -56.17
N THR A 77 -19.52 -7.04 -56.36
CA THR A 77 -19.57 -5.61 -56.65
C THR A 77 -19.11 -4.77 -55.44
N ILE A 78 -19.53 -5.15 -54.22
CA ILE A 78 -19.15 -4.48 -52.97
C ILE A 78 -17.66 -4.65 -52.65
N PHE A 79 -17.08 -5.84 -52.89
CA PHE A 79 -15.66 -6.12 -52.62
C PHE A 79 -14.68 -5.43 -53.59
N SER A 80 -15.15 -4.98 -54.76
CA SER A 80 -14.32 -4.27 -55.75
C SER A 80 -14.03 -2.80 -55.40
N CYS A 81 -14.73 -2.23 -54.42
CA CYS A 81 -14.54 -0.86 -53.94
C CYS A 81 -13.68 -0.84 -52.68
N LYS A 82 -12.50 -0.22 -52.74
CA LYS A 82 -11.60 -0.05 -51.57
C LYS A 82 -12.28 0.81 -50.49
N MET A 83 -12.84 0.18 -49.45
CA MET A 83 -13.36 0.84 -48.25
C MET A 83 -12.48 0.57 -47.01
N PRO A 84 -12.45 1.47 -46.01
CA PRO A 84 -11.68 1.28 -44.78
C PRO A 84 -12.19 0.11 -43.93
N PRO A 85 -11.32 -0.59 -43.16
CA PRO A 85 -11.66 -1.82 -42.44
C PRO A 85 -12.77 -1.70 -41.37
N TRP A 86 -13.04 -0.52 -40.82
CA TRP A 86 -14.00 -0.33 -39.72
C TRP A 86 -15.48 -0.34 -40.15
N LEU A 87 -15.78 -0.29 -41.45
CA LEU A 87 -17.13 -0.45 -41.99
C LEU A 87 -17.56 -1.92 -42.17
N PHE A 88 -16.66 -2.89 -42.00
CA PHE A 88 -16.95 -4.33 -42.16
C PHE A 88 -17.71 -4.96 -40.99
N VAL A 89 -17.87 -4.24 -39.87
CA VAL A 89 -18.48 -4.79 -38.65
C VAL A 89 -20.01 -4.89 -38.74
N SER A 90 -20.66 -4.00 -39.48
CA SER A 90 -22.13 -3.94 -39.55
C SER A 90 -22.78 -5.04 -40.43
N PRO A 91 -22.23 -5.43 -41.59
CA PRO A 91 -22.81 -6.52 -42.40
C PRO A 91 -22.60 -7.92 -41.79
N HIS A 92 -21.53 -8.12 -41.02
CA HIS A 92 -21.21 -9.42 -40.42
C HIS A 92 -22.17 -9.80 -39.29
N ILE A 93 -22.65 -8.83 -38.51
CA ILE A 93 -23.64 -9.02 -37.45
C ILE A 93 -25.00 -9.39 -38.05
N LEU A 94 -25.41 -8.72 -39.14
CA LEU A 94 -26.64 -9.02 -39.86
C LEU A 94 -26.59 -10.41 -40.55
N MET A 95 -25.42 -10.83 -41.03
CA MET A 95 -25.22 -12.15 -41.64
C MET A 95 -25.26 -13.28 -40.61
N TRP A 96 -24.81 -13.04 -39.37
CA TRP A 96 -24.93 -13.99 -38.24
C TRP A 96 -26.37 -14.14 -37.76
N MET A 97 -27.09 -13.02 -37.60
CA MET A 97 -28.51 -13.04 -37.21
C MET A 97 -29.39 -13.76 -38.24
N TRP A 98 -29.00 -13.73 -39.53
CA TRP A 98 -29.68 -14.48 -40.60
C TRP A 98 -29.31 -15.98 -40.61
N PHE A 99 -28.06 -16.33 -40.29
CA PHE A 99 -27.62 -17.73 -40.22
C PHE A 99 -28.29 -18.51 -39.07
N ASP A 100 -28.46 -17.87 -37.90
CA ASP A 100 -29.17 -18.45 -36.76
C ASP A 100 -30.69 -18.55 -36.99
N TRP A 101 -31.25 -17.66 -37.82
CA TRP A 101 -32.67 -17.69 -38.20
C TRP A 101 -32.99 -18.81 -39.22
N CYS A 102 -32.06 -19.14 -40.13
CA CYS A 102 -32.26 -20.17 -41.16
C CYS A 102 -32.00 -21.61 -40.70
N TYR A 103 -31.20 -21.84 -39.64
CA TYR A 103 -30.73 -23.19 -39.24
C TYR A 103 -31.29 -23.73 -37.92
N GLY A 104 -32.47 -23.27 -37.50
CA GLY A 104 -33.41 -24.02 -36.65
C GLY A 104 -32.79 -24.81 -35.49
N LYS A 105 -32.21 -24.14 -34.49
CA LYS A 105 -32.00 -24.75 -33.16
C LYS A 105 -33.14 -24.34 -32.23
N ARG A 106 -33.82 -25.36 -31.71
CA ARG A 106 -34.98 -25.27 -30.80
C ARG A 106 -34.67 -24.44 -29.56
N TRP A 107 -35.52 -23.47 -29.30
CA TRP A 107 -35.67 -22.86 -27.98
C TRP A 107 -36.58 -23.75 -27.13
N ASP A 108 -35.98 -24.66 -26.36
CA ASP A 108 -36.66 -25.25 -25.21
C ASP A 108 -36.20 -24.51 -23.93
N VAL A 109 -37.18 -23.93 -23.23
CA VAL A 109 -37.19 -23.55 -21.81
C VAL A 109 -36.09 -22.61 -21.30
N PHE A 110 -36.44 -21.34 -21.10
CA PHE A 110 -36.04 -20.55 -19.91
C PHE A 110 -37.01 -19.36 -19.75
N TYR A 111 -38.18 -19.61 -19.15
CA TYR A 111 -38.90 -18.54 -18.44
C TYR A 111 -38.24 -18.40 -17.07
N GLY A 112 -37.48 -17.31 -16.90
CA GLY A 112 -36.84 -16.95 -15.63
C GLY A 112 -35.33 -16.85 -15.71
N SER A 113 -34.83 -15.74 -16.26
CA SER A 113 -33.56 -15.11 -15.87
C SER A 113 -33.52 -13.65 -16.37
N PRO A 114 -32.85 -12.74 -15.64
CA PRO A 114 -33.05 -11.31 -15.76
C PRO A 114 -32.33 -10.70 -16.98
N MET A 115 -32.70 -9.44 -17.26
CA MET A 115 -32.09 -8.51 -18.22
C MET A 115 -30.63 -8.82 -18.58
N ILE A 116 -30.30 -8.68 -19.86
CA ILE A 116 -28.94 -8.46 -20.36
C ILE A 116 -28.24 -7.50 -19.38
N SER A 117 -27.26 -8.00 -18.63
CA SER A 117 -26.66 -7.22 -17.55
C SER A 117 -25.84 -6.06 -18.11
N HIS A 118 -25.98 -4.87 -17.50
CA HIS A 118 -25.24 -3.64 -17.80
C HIS A 118 -23.72 -3.83 -17.85
N ALA A 119 -23.19 -4.88 -17.20
CA ALA A 119 -21.79 -5.32 -17.33
C ALA A 119 -21.35 -5.49 -18.79
N SER A 120 -22.25 -5.88 -19.70
CA SER A 120 -21.95 -6.04 -21.12
C SER A 120 -21.64 -4.70 -21.83
N CYS A 121 -22.11 -3.55 -21.33
CA CYS A 121 -21.90 -2.26 -21.98
C CYS A 121 -20.50 -1.68 -21.70
N ILE A 122 -20.09 -1.65 -20.43
CA ILE A 122 -18.74 -1.17 -20.05
C ILE A 122 -17.65 -2.12 -20.56
N ILE A 123 -17.85 -3.44 -20.46
CA ILE A 123 -16.92 -4.42 -21.03
C ILE A 123 -16.83 -4.27 -22.55
N SER A 124 -17.95 -4.02 -23.24
CA SER A 124 -17.95 -3.79 -24.69
C SER A 124 -17.23 -2.51 -25.11
N LEU A 125 -17.25 -1.44 -24.30
CA LEU A 125 -16.50 -0.20 -24.58
C LEU A 125 -14.99 -0.37 -24.43
N ARG A 126 -14.56 -1.28 -23.56
CA ARG A 126 -13.13 -1.50 -23.25
C ARG A 126 -12.37 -2.24 -24.33
N GLY A 127 -13.02 -3.08 -25.13
CA GLY A 127 -12.41 -3.84 -26.23
C GLY A 127 -11.36 -4.90 -25.82
N GLU A 128 -10.75 -4.79 -24.64
CA GLU A 128 -9.73 -5.70 -24.10
C GLU A 128 -10.19 -6.47 -22.86
N LYS A 129 -9.64 -7.68 -22.71
CA LYS A 129 -9.81 -8.54 -21.53
C LYS A 129 -9.13 -7.90 -20.31
N VAL A 130 -9.90 -7.45 -19.33
CA VAL A 130 -9.37 -6.82 -18.11
C VAL A 130 -8.68 -7.88 -17.24
N LYS A 131 -7.36 -7.77 -17.13
CA LYS A 131 -6.51 -8.68 -16.32
C LYS A 131 -6.26 -8.12 -14.93
N ILE A 132 -6.59 -8.91 -13.91
CA ILE A 132 -6.51 -8.54 -12.50
C ILE A 132 -5.44 -9.40 -11.82
N SER A 133 -4.31 -8.77 -11.49
CA SER A 133 -3.26 -9.40 -10.68
C SER A 133 -3.64 -9.43 -9.20
N LYS A 134 -2.92 -10.22 -8.39
CA LYS A 134 -2.99 -10.19 -6.92
C LYS A 134 -2.95 -8.75 -6.36
N THR A 135 -2.00 -7.94 -6.82
CA THR A 135 -1.85 -6.54 -6.37
C THR A 135 -3.03 -5.67 -6.77
N ARG A 136 -3.53 -5.79 -8.02
CA ARG A 136 -4.73 -5.05 -8.46
C ARG A 136 -5.95 -5.45 -7.66
N PHE A 137 -6.16 -6.76 -7.45
CA PHE A 137 -7.27 -7.28 -6.66
C PHE A 137 -7.29 -6.70 -5.24
N ILE A 138 -6.17 -6.76 -4.52
CA ILE A 138 -6.03 -6.23 -3.16
C ILE A 138 -6.37 -4.74 -3.10
N ASN A 139 -6.01 -3.98 -4.13
CA ASN A 139 -6.34 -2.56 -4.21
C ASN A 139 -7.80 -2.30 -4.63
N TYR A 140 -8.38 -3.12 -5.50
CA TYR A 140 -9.78 -2.98 -5.92
C TYR A 140 -10.77 -3.36 -4.82
N ILE A 141 -10.43 -4.32 -3.96
CA ILE A 141 -11.23 -4.64 -2.78
C ILE A 141 -11.08 -3.60 -1.67
N ARG A 142 -10.05 -2.73 -1.72
CA ARG A 142 -9.78 -1.70 -0.70
C ARG A 142 -10.96 -0.75 -0.48
N CYS A 143 -11.47 -0.14 -1.54
CA CYS A 143 -12.63 0.76 -1.50
C CYS A 143 -13.31 0.86 -2.87
N ASN A 144 -14.56 1.36 -2.89
CA ASN A 144 -15.38 1.45 -4.12
C ASN A 144 -14.74 2.34 -5.19
N ARG A 145 -14.08 3.41 -4.75
CA ARG A 145 -13.51 4.45 -5.61
C ARG A 145 -12.20 4.05 -6.29
N TYR A 146 -11.47 3.08 -5.73
CA TYR A 146 -10.11 2.76 -6.20
C TYR A 146 -10.08 2.34 -7.67
N PRO A 147 -10.93 1.41 -8.15
CA PRO A 147 -10.85 0.95 -9.54
C PRO A 147 -10.99 2.09 -10.55
N SER A 148 -11.88 3.05 -10.30
CA SER A 148 -12.06 4.22 -11.16
C SER A 148 -10.87 5.16 -11.15
N LEU A 149 -10.29 5.44 -9.99
CA LEU A 149 -9.08 6.26 -9.93
C LEU A 149 -7.89 5.56 -10.59
N ASP A 150 -7.80 4.23 -10.48
CA ASP A 150 -6.79 3.42 -11.17
C ASP A 150 -6.99 3.42 -12.70
N GLU A 151 -8.24 3.47 -13.17
CA GLU A 151 -8.54 3.62 -14.59
C GLU A 151 -8.19 5.01 -15.10
N ILE A 152 -8.56 6.07 -14.39
CA ILE A 152 -8.17 7.46 -14.73
C ILE A 152 -6.64 7.58 -14.74
N TYR A 153 -5.96 7.02 -13.75
CA TYR A 153 -4.50 7.06 -13.66
C TYR A 153 -3.82 6.33 -14.82
N ARG A 154 -4.35 5.19 -15.28
CA ARG A 154 -3.75 4.44 -16.41
C ARG A 154 -4.11 4.99 -17.78
N ASP A 155 -5.38 5.35 -17.95
CA ASP A 155 -6.00 5.54 -19.25
C ASP A 155 -6.32 7.03 -19.53
N LYS A 156 -6.15 7.92 -18.54
CA LYS A 156 -6.34 9.39 -18.61
C LYS A 156 -7.68 9.75 -19.25
N ASP A 157 -7.69 10.55 -20.32
CA ASP A 157 -8.90 11.00 -21.01
C ASP A 157 -9.71 9.86 -21.67
N LYS A 158 -9.11 8.65 -21.78
CA LYS A 158 -9.79 7.46 -22.30
C LYS A 158 -10.47 6.65 -21.20
N ALA A 159 -10.34 7.05 -19.93
CA ALA A 159 -10.93 6.33 -18.81
C ALA A 159 -12.47 6.34 -18.89
N VAL A 160 -13.08 5.17 -18.72
CA VAL A 160 -14.54 5.01 -18.70
C VAL A 160 -14.99 4.81 -17.26
N VAL A 161 -15.41 5.90 -16.63
CA VAL A 161 -15.81 5.94 -15.22
C VAL A 161 -17.13 6.66 -15.01
N ALA A 162 -17.78 6.37 -13.90
CA ALA A 162 -19.09 6.88 -13.53
C ALA A 162 -19.04 7.73 -12.26
N PHE A 163 -19.92 8.71 -12.15
CA PHE A 163 -20.17 9.48 -10.91
C PHE A 163 -21.62 9.34 -10.44
N THR A 164 -22.33 8.34 -10.96
CA THR A 164 -23.70 7.94 -10.59
C THR A 164 -23.69 6.44 -10.28
N GLU A 165 -24.69 5.96 -9.52
CA GLU A 165 -24.77 4.53 -9.15
C GLU A 165 -25.26 3.65 -10.30
N ASP A 166 -25.92 4.24 -11.29
CA ASP A 166 -26.42 3.55 -12.49
C ASP A 166 -26.23 4.44 -13.73
N PRO A 167 -24.99 4.54 -14.25
CA PRO A 167 -24.67 5.45 -15.35
C PRO A 167 -25.23 4.94 -16.68
N GLU A 168 -26.02 5.76 -17.36
CA GLU A 168 -26.37 5.50 -18.76
C GLU A 168 -25.18 5.80 -19.68
N LEU A 169 -25.16 5.19 -20.88
CA LEU A 169 -24.07 5.39 -21.84
C LEU A 169 -23.84 6.87 -22.19
N ASP A 170 -24.92 7.63 -22.34
CA ASP A 170 -24.87 9.06 -22.66
C ASP A 170 -24.26 9.89 -21.50
N GLU A 171 -24.43 9.46 -20.25
CA GLU A 171 -23.79 10.10 -19.09
C GLU A 171 -22.27 9.86 -19.09
N LEU A 172 -21.83 8.63 -19.38
CA LEU A 172 -20.41 8.27 -19.41
C LEU A 172 -19.62 9.07 -20.45
N ILE A 173 -20.24 9.43 -21.57
CA ILE A 173 -19.60 10.21 -22.65
C ILE A 173 -19.92 11.70 -22.58
N SER A 174 -20.69 12.15 -21.59
CA SER A 174 -21.07 13.55 -21.42
C SER A 174 -19.87 14.46 -21.19
N GLU A 175 -20.00 15.72 -21.58
CA GLU A 175 -18.98 16.75 -21.32
C GLU A 175 -18.76 16.93 -19.81
N GLU A 176 -19.82 16.90 -19.00
CA GLU A 176 -19.71 16.99 -17.54
C GLU A 176 -18.88 15.84 -16.93
N ASN A 177 -19.05 14.61 -17.42
CA ASN A 177 -18.27 13.47 -16.96
C ASN A 177 -16.79 13.63 -17.32
N ARG A 178 -16.50 14.12 -18.54
CA ARG A 178 -15.14 14.40 -18.98
C ARG A 178 -14.49 15.50 -18.14
N ASP A 179 -15.20 16.55 -17.80
CA ASP A 179 -14.69 17.63 -16.96
C ASP A 179 -14.33 17.14 -15.54
N LYS A 180 -15.16 16.24 -14.98
CA LYS A 180 -14.88 15.59 -13.68
C LYS A 180 -13.64 14.69 -13.75
N VAL A 181 -13.49 13.91 -14.82
CA VAL A 181 -12.29 13.09 -15.05
C VAL A 181 -11.05 13.96 -15.20
N HIS A 182 -11.12 15.01 -16.01
CA HIS A 182 -10.03 15.96 -16.21
C HIS A 182 -9.61 16.63 -14.88
N THR A 183 -10.57 17.01 -14.04
CA THR A 183 -10.30 17.55 -12.69
C THR A 183 -9.55 16.56 -11.79
N LEU A 184 -9.77 15.25 -11.96
CA LEU A 184 -9.02 14.22 -11.24
C LEU A 184 -7.63 14.02 -11.85
N ILE A 185 -7.49 14.07 -13.17
CA ILE A 185 -6.18 14.01 -13.86
C ILE A 185 -5.29 15.15 -13.38
N GLN A 186 -5.79 16.39 -13.29
CA GLN A 186 -5.06 17.54 -12.74
C GLN A 186 -4.67 17.40 -11.26
N GLN A 187 -5.23 16.43 -10.53
CA GLN A 187 -4.81 16.09 -9.16
C GLN A 187 -3.81 14.93 -9.12
N MET A 188 -3.65 14.21 -10.23
CA MET A 188 -2.71 13.10 -10.39
C MET A 188 -1.41 13.56 -11.07
N TYR A 189 -1.50 14.52 -11.99
CA TYR A 189 -0.41 14.99 -12.81
C TYR A 189 -0.31 16.52 -12.76
N GLU A 190 0.91 17.01 -12.86
CA GLU A 190 1.24 18.43 -13.02
C GLU A 190 2.07 18.60 -14.31
N THR A 191 1.72 19.60 -15.12
CA THR A 191 2.51 20.00 -16.29
C THR A 191 3.45 21.14 -15.86
N PRO A 192 4.78 20.99 -15.96
CA PRO A 192 5.72 22.05 -15.62
C PRO A 192 5.51 23.26 -16.55
N GLU A 193 5.47 24.46 -15.98
CA GLU A 193 5.45 25.71 -16.74
C GLU A 193 6.85 26.37 -16.72
N GLY A 194 7.42 26.70 -17.89
CA GLY A 194 8.71 27.41 -17.97
C GLY A 194 9.42 27.32 -19.33
N GLU A 195 10.41 28.20 -19.58
CA GLU A 195 11.20 28.22 -20.83
C GLU A 195 12.08 26.97 -21.02
N ASP A 196 12.37 26.24 -19.93
CA ASP A 196 13.15 24.99 -19.91
C ASP A 196 12.26 23.74 -19.75
N ALA A 197 10.93 23.88 -19.70
CA ALA A 197 10.02 22.74 -19.59
C ALA A 197 9.86 22.07 -20.97
N GLU A 198 10.09 20.76 -21.06
CA GLU A 198 9.75 20.02 -22.28
C GLU A 198 8.23 20.04 -22.47
N GLU A 199 7.76 20.40 -23.67
CA GLU A 199 6.32 20.65 -23.99
C GLU A 199 5.39 19.44 -23.71
N ASP A 200 5.92 18.27 -23.35
CA ASP A 200 5.19 17.03 -23.07
C ASP A 200 5.57 16.35 -21.73
N GLU A 201 6.38 16.97 -20.87
CA GLU A 201 6.74 16.36 -19.58
C GLU A 201 5.58 16.50 -18.59
N GLU A 202 5.01 15.38 -18.13
CA GLU A 202 4.04 15.38 -17.04
C GLU A 202 4.66 14.78 -15.77
N ILE A 203 4.57 15.50 -14.66
CA ILE A 203 5.03 15.05 -13.35
C ILE A 203 3.89 14.29 -12.65
N ASP A 204 4.11 13.01 -12.37
CA ASP A 204 3.19 12.20 -11.57
C ASP A 204 3.26 12.56 -10.08
N LEU A 205 2.22 13.24 -9.58
CA LEU A 205 2.10 13.70 -8.19
C LEU A 205 1.79 12.57 -7.21
N LEU A 206 1.37 11.40 -7.69
CA LEU A 206 1.06 10.23 -6.86
C LEU A 206 2.27 9.31 -6.68
N LYS A 207 3.22 9.35 -7.61
CA LYS A 207 4.46 8.59 -7.51
C LYS A 207 5.25 9.06 -6.30
N LYS A 208 5.53 8.12 -5.39
CA LYS A 208 6.42 8.33 -4.26
C LYS A 208 7.62 7.44 -4.46
N ASP A 209 8.78 8.07 -4.61
CA ASP A 209 10.02 7.33 -4.57
C ASP A 209 10.18 6.71 -3.18
N ASP A 210 10.59 5.45 -3.14
CA ASP A 210 11.01 4.76 -1.92
C ASP A 210 12.46 4.29 -2.10
N PRO A 211 13.43 5.21 -1.96
CA PRO A 211 14.84 4.89 -2.14
C PRO A 211 15.34 3.82 -1.17
N GLN A 212 14.67 3.66 -0.02
CA GLN A 212 14.98 2.62 0.94
C GLN A 212 14.58 1.26 0.39
N MET A 213 13.35 1.12 -0.12
CA MET A 213 12.88 -0.11 -0.77
C MET A 213 13.82 -0.50 -1.92
N GLU A 214 14.16 0.44 -2.80
CA GLU A 214 15.10 0.23 -3.91
C GLU A 214 16.46 -0.29 -3.42
N THR A 215 17.00 0.31 -2.37
CA THR A 215 18.27 -0.09 -1.75
C THR A 215 18.17 -1.50 -1.14
N MET A 216 17.00 -1.89 -0.62
CA MET A 216 16.78 -3.20 -0.02
C MET A 216 16.46 -4.32 -1.04
N MET A 217 16.14 -3.99 -2.30
CA MET A 217 15.71 -4.97 -3.31
C MET A 217 16.70 -6.11 -3.53
N SER A 218 18.01 -5.85 -3.48
CA SER A 218 19.01 -6.91 -3.63
C SER A 218 18.93 -7.95 -2.52
N TYR A 219 18.65 -7.54 -1.28
CA TYR A 219 18.47 -8.46 -0.16
C TYR A 219 17.17 -9.25 -0.28
N TYR A 220 16.08 -8.62 -0.74
CA TYR A 220 14.82 -9.31 -0.97
C TYR A 220 14.94 -10.39 -2.04
N ARG A 221 15.61 -10.09 -3.15
CA ARG A 221 15.94 -11.11 -4.16
C ARG A 221 16.79 -12.24 -3.58
N LYS A 222 17.79 -11.93 -2.74
CA LYS A 222 18.63 -12.95 -2.07
C LYS A 222 17.80 -13.85 -1.14
N ILE A 223 16.81 -13.29 -0.42
CA ILE A 223 15.89 -14.08 0.42
C ILE A 223 15.05 -15.04 -0.43
N GLU A 224 14.52 -14.58 -1.55
CA GLU A 224 13.76 -15.45 -2.45
C GLU A 224 14.66 -16.58 -2.97
N MET A 225 15.90 -16.28 -3.40
CA MET A 225 16.85 -17.30 -3.88
C MET A 225 17.14 -18.36 -2.82
N LEU A 226 17.49 -17.92 -1.60
CA LEU A 226 17.73 -18.83 -0.47
C LEU A 226 16.50 -19.69 -0.19
N SER A 227 15.30 -19.10 -0.22
CA SER A 227 14.05 -19.83 -0.04
C SER A 227 13.87 -20.91 -1.11
N GLY A 228 14.11 -20.58 -2.39
CA GLY A 228 14.04 -21.51 -3.51
C GLY A 228 14.99 -22.69 -3.37
N ASP A 229 16.24 -22.44 -2.96
CA ASP A 229 17.23 -23.50 -2.75
C ASP A 229 16.88 -24.40 -1.56
N ILE A 230 16.37 -23.82 -0.47
CA ILE A 230 15.93 -24.59 0.70
C ILE A 230 14.68 -25.42 0.37
N ILE A 231 13.74 -24.90 -0.43
CA ILE A 231 12.58 -25.66 -0.93
C ILE A 231 13.06 -26.88 -1.73
N LYS A 232 14.04 -26.73 -2.64
CA LYS A 232 14.61 -27.84 -3.43
C LYS A 232 15.28 -28.91 -2.58
N LYS A 233 16.00 -28.51 -1.52
CA LYS A 233 16.63 -29.45 -0.59
C LYS A 233 15.59 -30.19 0.26
N ARG A 234 14.55 -29.48 0.69
CA ARG A 234 13.56 -29.95 1.65
C ARG A 234 12.47 -30.83 1.03
N PHE A 235 12.04 -30.54 -0.20
CA PHE A 235 10.95 -31.25 -0.86
C PHE A 235 11.44 -31.92 -2.16
N HIS A 236 11.15 -33.20 -2.32
CA HIS A 236 11.48 -33.96 -3.53
C HIS A 236 10.56 -33.60 -4.70
N GLY A 237 10.87 -34.03 -5.93
CA GLY A 237 10.03 -33.78 -7.10
C GLY A 237 10.40 -32.51 -7.87
N ASN A 238 9.48 -32.04 -8.72
CA ASN A 238 9.74 -30.91 -9.61
C ASN A 238 9.51 -29.58 -8.87
N VAL A 239 10.55 -28.74 -8.81
CA VAL A 239 10.49 -27.41 -8.17
C VAL A 239 10.66 -26.33 -9.22
N ILE A 240 9.67 -25.45 -9.33
CA ILE A 240 9.68 -24.26 -10.18
C ILE A 240 9.80 -23.04 -9.26
N TYR A 241 10.90 -22.31 -9.42
CA TYR A 241 11.22 -21.09 -8.71
C TYR A 241 12.05 -20.20 -9.64
N SER A 242 11.69 -18.93 -9.79
CA SER A 242 12.47 -17.95 -10.55
C SER A 242 12.32 -16.55 -9.96
N LEU A 243 13.40 -15.77 -10.03
CA LEU A 243 13.38 -14.32 -9.76
C LEU A 243 12.70 -13.53 -10.89
N ASN A 244 12.67 -14.10 -12.09
CA ASN A 244 11.96 -13.52 -13.21
C ASN A 244 10.49 -13.93 -13.14
N THR A 245 9.61 -12.95 -12.86
CA THR A 245 8.17 -13.19 -12.74
C THR A 245 7.58 -13.89 -13.98
N TYR A 246 8.12 -13.66 -15.18
CA TYR A 246 7.62 -14.33 -16.40
C TYR A 246 7.97 -15.82 -16.49
N GLU A 247 8.98 -16.27 -15.73
CA GLU A 247 9.38 -17.68 -15.64
C GLU A 247 8.73 -18.38 -14.43
N GLN A 248 8.12 -17.62 -13.52
CA GLN A 248 7.35 -18.17 -12.42
C GLN A 248 6.09 -18.87 -12.94
N LYS A 249 5.64 -19.91 -12.21
CA LYS A 249 4.40 -20.58 -12.57
C LYS A 249 3.23 -19.61 -12.42
N ARG A 250 2.47 -19.43 -13.50
CA ARG A 250 1.31 -18.54 -13.57
C ARG A 250 0.02 -19.36 -13.66
N PHE A 251 -0.97 -18.98 -12.86
CA PHE A 251 -2.33 -19.47 -12.98
C PHE A 251 -3.27 -18.30 -13.31
N GLU A 252 -4.30 -18.60 -14.08
CA GLU A 252 -5.30 -17.64 -14.53
C GLU A 252 -6.68 -18.30 -14.56
N TYR A 253 -7.68 -17.56 -14.11
CA TYR A 253 -9.08 -17.97 -14.06
C TYR A 253 -9.96 -16.80 -14.54
N GLU A 254 -10.95 -17.10 -15.37
CA GLU A 254 -11.91 -16.13 -15.89
C GLU A 254 -13.21 -16.19 -15.10
N ASN A 255 -13.69 -15.04 -14.63
CA ASN A 255 -14.97 -14.89 -13.94
C ASN A 255 -15.66 -13.59 -14.38
N ASP A 256 -16.91 -13.66 -14.82
CA ASP A 256 -17.70 -12.53 -15.33
C ASP A 256 -16.97 -11.65 -16.37
N GLY A 257 -16.16 -12.27 -17.24
CA GLY A 257 -15.35 -11.57 -18.26
C GLY A 257 -14.07 -10.92 -17.74
N PHE A 258 -13.79 -11.03 -16.43
CA PHE A 258 -12.54 -10.59 -15.81
C PHE A 258 -11.56 -11.75 -15.64
N HIS A 259 -10.28 -11.49 -15.92
CA HIS A 259 -9.22 -12.49 -15.88
C HIS A 259 -8.36 -12.31 -14.61
N PHE A 260 -8.63 -13.10 -13.59
CA PHE A 260 -7.89 -13.12 -12.34
C PHE A 260 -6.65 -14.01 -12.49
N TYR A 261 -5.46 -13.47 -12.18
CA TYR A 261 -4.23 -14.23 -12.29
C TYR A 261 -3.26 -13.98 -11.14
N CYS A 262 -2.39 -14.96 -10.91
CA CYS A 262 -1.28 -14.86 -9.97
C CYS A 262 -0.04 -15.57 -10.50
N PHE A 263 1.13 -15.03 -10.14
CA PHE A 263 2.39 -15.74 -10.17
C PHE A 263 2.66 -16.33 -8.78
N LEU A 264 3.38 -17.45 -8.75
CA LEU A 264 3.77 -18.14 -7.52
C LEU A 264 5.26 -17.98 -7.30
N ASP A 265 5.65 -17.57 -6.10
CA ASP A 265 7.07 -17.42 -5.75
C ASP A 265 7.76 -18.79 -5.78
N GLY A 266 7.09 -19.84 -5.28
CA GLY A 266 7.54 -21.22 -5.42
C GLY A 266 6.38 -22.18 -5.71
N TYR A 267 6.64 -23.14 -6.60
CA TYR A 267 5.76 -24.27 -6.88
C TYR A 267 6.57 -25.56 -6.82
N GLN A 268 6.15 -26.52 -6.00
CA GLN A 268 6.72 -27.86 -5.99
C GLN A 268 5.63 -28.89 -6.20
N GLU A 269 5.93 -29.94 -6.96
CA GLU A 269 5.01 -31.05 -7.21
C GLU A 269 5.74 -32.39 -7.20
N ASP A 270 5.22 -33.32 -6.41
CA ASP A 270 5.60 -34.74 -6.39
C ASP A 270 4.41 -35.63 -6.82
N GLU A 271 4.48 -36.94 -6.54
CA GLU A 271 3.46 -37.91 -6.97
C GLU A 271 2.07 -37.58 -6.42
N ASP A 272 1.98 -37.15 -5.16
CA ASP A 272 0.71 -37.04 -4.42
C ASP A 272 0.38 -35.60 -4.02
N THR A 273 1.37 -34.71 -3.94
CA THR A 273 1.23 -33.38 -3.34
C THR A 273 1.74 -32.27 -4.26
N ILE A 274 0.99 -31.17 -4.30
CA ILE A 274 1.43 -29.87 -4.81
C ILE A 274 1.66 -28.94 -3.61
N ARG A 275 2.79 -28.25 -3.56
CA ARG A 275 3.11 -27.26 -2.53
C ARG A 275 3.33 -25.90 -3.14
N ILE A 276 2.61 -24.91 -2.62
CA ILE A 276 2.67 -23.52 -3.04
C ILE A 276 3.38 -22.72 -1.96
N PHE A 277 4.38 -21.94 -2.36
CA PHE A 277 5.17 -21.12 -1.46
C PHE A 277 5.02 -19.65 -1.82
N GLU A 278 4.69 -18.84 -0.82
CA GLU A 278 4.74 -17.38 -0.90
C GLU A 278 5.86 -16.89 0.02
N VAL A 279 6.89 -16.28 -0.56
CA VAL A 279 8.06 -15.80 0.17
C VAL A 279 7.82 -14.37 0.62
N LYS A 280 8.10 -14.08 1.89
CA LYS A 280 7.95 -12.72 2.44
C LYS A 280 9.23 -12.32 3.16
N ALA A 281 9.76 -11.15 2.80
CA ALA A 281 10.85 -10.48 3.50
C ALA A 281 10.40 -9.93 4.87
N THR A 282 9.95 -10.80 5.75
CA THR A 282 9.56 -10.54 7.15
C THR A 282 10.09 -11.69 8.01
N THR A 283 9.97 -11.58 9.33
CA THR A 283 10.43 -12.65 10.23
C THR A 283 9.28 -13.48 10.82
N SER A 284 9.60 -14.72 11.21
CA SER A 284 8.71 -15.66 11.90
C SER A 284 8.15 -15.09 13.22
N LYS A 285 8.85 -14.12 13.85
CA LYS A 285 8.40 -13.40 15.05
C LYS A 285 7.01 -12.78 14.91
N LYS A 286 6.61 -12.35 13.71
CA LYS A 286 5.25 -11.82 13.47
C LYS A 286 4.16 -12.85 13.74
N PHE A 287 4.47 -14.13 13.57
CA PHE A 287 3.54 -15.24 13.75
C PHE A 287 3.72 -15.88 15.13
N THR A 288 4.95 -16.11 15.58
CA THR A 288 5.23 -16.72 16.89
C THR A 288 4.87 -15.81 18.07
N ALA A 289 4.89 -14.49 17.90
CA ALA A 289 4.42 -13.54 18.92
C ALA A 289 2.88 -13.37 18.94
N LEU A 290 2.15 -14.05 18.06
CA LEU A 290 0.69 -14.06 18.08
C LEU A 290 0.20 -15.03 19.16
N GLU A 291 0.13 -14.54 20.39
CA GLU A 291 -0.21 -15.36 21.57
C GLU A 291 -1.68 -15.20 21.98
N TYR A 292 -2.24 -16.23 22.61
CA TYR A 292 -3.53 -16.23 23.31
C TYR A 292 -3.39 -16.90 24.69
N LYS A 293 -4.39 -16.74 25.57
CA LYS A 293 -4.43 -17.50 26.83
C LYS A 293 -5.20 -18.80 26.63
N ASN A 294 -4.56 -19.94 26.90
CA ASN A 294 -5.23 -21.24 26.92
C ASN A 294 -6.16 -21.35 28.15
N ASP A 295 -6.80 -22.51 28.32
CA ASP A 295 -7.74 -22.76 29.42
C ASP A 295 -7.06 -22.78 30.80
N GLU A 296 -5.76 -23.05 30.83
CA GLU A 296 -4.89 -22.97 32.00
C GLU A 296 -4.39 -21.53 32.28
N LYS A 297 -4.83 -20.55 31.48
CA LYS A 297 -4.46 -19.12 31.53
C LYS A 297 -2.99 -18.84 31.19
N GLU A 298 -2.28 -19.79 30.62
CA GLU A 298 -0.93 -19.64 30.11
C GLU A 298 -0.94 -18.94 28.75
N LYS A 299 0.07 -18.10 28.50
CA LYS A 299 0.25 -17.47 27.19
C LYS A 299 0.97 -18.44 26.27
N VAL A 300 0.31 -18.83 25.19
CA VAL A 300 0.85 -19.73 24.18
C VAL A 300 0.67 -19.15 22.78
N SER A 301 1.59 -19.46 21.88
CA SER A 301 1.56 -19.03 20.47
C SER A 301 0.45 -19.75 19.70
N VAL A 302 -0.25 -19.04 18.81
CA VAL A 302 -1.24 -19.62 17.87
C VAL A 302 -0.61 -20.67 16.95
N PHE A 303 0.69 -20.52 16.66
CA PHE A 303 1.48 -21.45 15.86
C PHE A 303 2.39 -22.30 16.73
N VAL A 304 2.53 -23.58 16.38
CA VAL A 304 3.43 -24.55 17.02
C VAL A 304 4.26 -25.26 15.94
N PRO A 305 5.53 -25.58 16.21
CA PRO A 305 6.34 -26.33 15.25
C PRO A 305 5.89 -27.79 15.17
N SER A 306 5.79 -28.31 13.95
CA SER A 306 5.71 -29.74 13.68
C SER A 306 7.05 -30.43 14.01
N PRO A 307 7.10 -31.79 14.04
CA PRO A 307 8.37 -32.52 14.20
C PRO A 307 9.43 -32.13 13.16
N ASP A 308 9.01 -31.72 11.96
CA ASP A 308 9.91 -31.27 10.89
C ASP A 308 10.27 -29.77 10.99
N GLY A 309 9.79 -29.06 12.00
CA GLY A 309 10.06 -27.63 12.21
C GLY A 309 9.20 -26.69 11.34
N ILE A 310 8.08 -27.16 10.78
CA ILE A 310 7.11 -26.31 10.08
C ILE A 310 6.16 -25.71 11.12
N LEU A 311 5.98 -24.40 11.14
CA LEU A 311 4.98 -23.76 12.01
C LEU A 311 3.57 -24.07 11.49
N MET A 312 2.75 -24.71 12.33
CA MET A 312 1.37 -25.07 12.03
C MET A 312 0.42 -24.42 13.03
N LEU A 313 -0.84 -24.22 12.67
CA LEU A 313 -1.84 -23.78 13.64
C LEU A 313 -2.05 -24.84 14.72
N GLN A 314 -2.21 -24.42 15.98
CA GLN A 314 -2.47 -25.36 17.07
C GLN A 314 -3.68 -26.25 16.84
N GLU A 315 -4.74 -25.74 16.21
CA GLU A 315 -5.94 -26.53 15.92
C GLU A 315 -5.66 -27.68 14.94
N ASP A 316 -4.68 -27.53 14.03
CA ASP A 316 -4.30 -28.57 13.08
C ASP A 316 -3.45 -29.68 13.74
N VAL A 317 -2.84 -29.39 14.90
CA VAL A 317 -1.98 -30.32 15.64
C VAL A 317 -2.70 -30.98 16.82
N PHE A 318 -3.48 -30.21 17.58
CA PHE A 318 -4.09 -30.64 18.85
C PHE A 318 -5.63 -30.59 18.87
N GLY A 319 -6.27 -29.96 17.88
CA GLY A 319 -7.73 -29.88 17.75
C GLY A 319 -8.45 -28.93 18.72
N SER A 320 -8.21 -29.02 20.03
CA SER A 320 -8.96 -28.25 21.04
C SER A 320 -8.45 -26.82 21.18
N ILE A 321 -9.35 -25.85 21.01
CA ILE A 321 -9.06 -24.40 21.07
C ILE A 321 -10.23 -23.65 21.71
N ASN A 322 -9.92 -22.51 22.35
CA ASN A 322 -10.91 -21.69 23.07
C ASN A 322 -11.26 -20.38 22.34
N ASP A 323 -12.21 -19.61 22.88
CA ASP A 323 -12.66 -18.35 22.27
C ASP A 323 -11.53 -17.31 22.09
N GLN A 324 -10.50 -17.34 22.94
CA GLN A 324 -9.37 -16.42 22.82
C GLN A 324 -8.49 -16.76 21.61
N TYR A 325 -8.33 -18.05 21.32
CA TYR A 325 -7.68 -18.51 20.10
C TYR A 325 -8.46 -18.06 18.87
N GLN A 326 -9.78 -18.25 18.86
CA GLN A 326 -10.61 -17.90 17.71
C GLN A 326 -10.51 -16.41 17.35
N LYS A 327 -10.44 -15.52 18.35
CA LYS A 327 -10.19 -14.08 18.12
C LYS A 327 -8.87 -13.80 17.40
N LYS A 328 -7.84 -14.64 17.58
CA LYS A 328 -6.56 -14.51 16.86
C LYS A 328 -6.67 -15.03 15.43
N ILE A 329 -7.39 -16.13 15.22
CA ILE A 329 -7.72 -16.61 13.87
C ILE A 329 -8.51 -15.56 13.11
N ASP A 330 -9.54 -14.96 13.71
CA ASP A 330 -10.31 -13.89 13.07
C ASP A 330 -9.43 -12.70 12.67
N LYS A 331 -8.44 -12.34 13.51
CA LYS A 331 -7.44 -11.32 13.16
C LYS A 331 -6.55 -11.74 11.98
N LEU A 332 -6.15 -13.01 11.89
CA LEU A 332 -5.39 -13.55 10.75
C LEU A 332 -6.22 -13.57 9.45
N LYS A 333 -7.56 -13.64 9.56
CA LYS A 333 -8.46 -13.54 8.41
C LYS A 333 -8.69 -12.11 7.92
N GLN A 334 -8.28 -11.09 8.69
CA GLN A 334 -8.44 -9.69 8.32
C GLN A 334 -7.30 -9.20 7.41
N ARG A 335 -7.63 -8.85 6.15
CA ARG A 335 -6.66 -8.37 5.14
C ARG A 335 -5.88 -7.11 5.52
N LEU A 336 -6.42 -6.28 6.40
CA LEU A 336 -5.77 -5.03 6.86
C LEU A 336 -4.91 -5.22 8.11
N SER A 337 -4.95 -6.40 8.74
CA SER A 337 -4.11 -6.68 9.92
C SER A 337 -2.65 -6.91 9.49
N LYS A 338 -1.71 -6.76 10.44
CA LYS A 338 -0.26 -6.86 10.13
C LYS A 338 0.13 -8.24 9.62
N GLU A 339 -0.47 -9.28 10.19
CA GLU A 339 -0.19 -10.68 9.89
C GLU A 339 -1.16 -11.21 8.83
N GLY A 340 -2.45 -10.87 8.95
CA GLY A 340 -3.50 -11.37 8.05
C GLY A 340 -3.36 -10.92 6.61
N ARG A 341 -2.67 -9.80 6.36
CA ARG A 341 -2.33 -9.37 5.00
C ARG A 341 -1.51 -10.41 4.22
N TYR A 342 -0.66 -11.20 4.89
CA TYR A 342 0.13 -12.25 4.23
C TYR A 342 -0.70 -13.50 3.95
N VAL A 343 -1.60 -13.85 4.89
CA VAL A 343 -2.56 -14.93 4.71
C VAL A 343 -3.51 -14.62 3.56
N TYR A 344 -3.95 -13.36 3.43
CA TYR A 344 -4.79 -12.92 2.33
C TYR A 344 -4.07 -13.02 0.97
N ASP A 345 -2.79 -12.63 0.89
CA ASP A 345 -1.98 -12.73 -0.32
C ASP A 345 -1.95 -14.17 -0.88
N ILE A 346 -1.65 -15.17 -0.03
CA ILE A 346 -1.61 -16.60 -0.43
C ILE A 346 -3.01 -17.21 -0.60
N SER A 347 -4.02 -16.71 0.12
CA SER A 347 -5.42 -17.14 -0.07
C SER A 347 -5.96 -16.72 -1.44
N TYR A 348 -5.59 -15.53 -1.94
CA TYR A 348 -5.90 -15.15 -3.32
C TYR A 348 -5.24 -16.10 -4.34
N GLN A 349 -3.97 -16.48 -4.12
CA GLN A 349 -3.30 -17.46 -4.99
C GLN A 349 -3.98 -18.81 -4.96
N ARG A 350 -4.38 -19.30 -3.78
CA ARG A 350 -5.20 -20.51 -3.63
C ARG A 350 -6.47 -20.42 -4.46
N TYR A 351 -7.21 -19.32 -4.31
CA TYR A 351 -8.46 -19.09 -5.03
C TYR A 351 -8.28 -19.22 -6.55
N VAL A 352 -7.31 -18.49 -7.12
CA VAL A 352 -7.03 -18.55 -8.57
C VAL A 352 -6.59 -19.95 -9.00
N LEU A 353 -5.69 -20.58 -8.23
CA LEU A 353 -5.13 -21.89 -8.57
C LEU A 353 -6.20 -22.98 -8.58
N GLU A 354 -7.04 -23.11 -7.54
CA GLU A 354 -8.04 -24.18 -7.44
C GLU A 354 -9.18 -24.04 -8.46
N HIS A 355 -9.43 -22.81 -8.94
CA HIS A 355 -10.33 -22.57 -10.06
C HIS A 355 -9.69 -22.92 -11.41
N ALA A 356 -8.41 -22.60 -11.59
CA ALA A 356 -7.67 -22.85 -12.83
C ALA A 356 -7.22 -24.32 -13.00
N LEU A 357 -6.89 -25.01 -11.91
CA LEU A 357 -6.32 -26.36 -11.91
C LEU A 357 -7.28 -27.34 -11.24
N LYS A 358 -7.72 -28.36 -11.99
CA LYS A 358 -8.46 -29.50 -11.45
C LYS A 358 -7.51 -30.69 -11.28
N THR A 359 -7.26 -31.06 -10.03
CA THR A 359 -6.36 -32.15 -9.66
C THR A 359 -6.93 -32.96 -8.51
N LYS A 360 -6.48 -34.22 -8.36
CA LYS A 360 -6.76 -35.08 -7.21
C LYS A 360 -5.66 -35.03 -6.14
N LYS A 361 -4.52 -34.40 -6.46
CA LYS A 361 -3.40 -34.23 -5.53
C LYS A 361 -3.80 -33.31 -4.38
N ASP A 362 -3.23 -33.57 -3.21
CA ASP A 362 -3.34 -32.65 -2.09
C ASP A 362 -2.57 -31.37 -2.40
N ILE A 363 -3.11 -30.20 -2.04
CA ILE A 363 -2.46 -28.91 -2.26
C ILE A 363 -2.20 -28.26 -0.92
N LYS A 364 -0.92 -28.04 -0.62
CA LYS A 364 -0.46 -27.35 0.58
C LYS A 364 0.00 -25.93 0.28
N TYR A 365 -0.23 -25.04 1.23
CA TYR A 365 0.07 -23.62 1.11
C TYR A 365 0.97 -23.16 2.25
N TYR A 366 2.16 -22.66 1.91
CA TYR A 366 3.18 -22.25 2.86
C TYR A 366 3.55 -20.78 2.71
N LEU A 367 3.62 -20.06 3.82
CA LEU A 367 4.40 -18.83 3.88
C LEU A 367 5.86 -19.19 4.21
N VAL A 368 6.80 -18.60 3.50
CA VAL A 368 8.23 -18.72 3.78
C VAL A 368 8.75 -17.36 4.24
N VAL A 369 9.26 -17.31 5.47
CA VAL A 369 9.72 -16.08 6.13
C VAL A 369 11.09 -16.28 6.74
N LEU A 370 11.80 -15.20 7.04
CA LEU A 370 13.09 -15.31 7.74
C LEU A 370 12.88 -15.82 9.17
N ASN A 371 13.74 -16.72 9.62
CA ASN A 371 13.72 -17.21 10.98
C ASN A 371 14.23 -16.13 11.94
N ALA A 372 13.35 -15.61 12.80
CA ALA A 372 13.71 -14.56 13.75
C ALA A 372 14.75 -14.98 14.80
N ASP A 373 14.94 -16.28 15.00
CA ASP A 373 15.86 -16.84 15.98
C ASP A 373 17.19 -17.29 15.36
N TYR A 374 17.30 -17.25 14.02
CA TYR A 374 18.57 -17.52 13.32
C TYR A 374 19.64 -16.52 13.77
N ILE A 375 20.82 -17.04 14.13
CA ILE A 375 22.00 -16.26 14.48
C ILE A 375 23.10 -16.62 13.50
N HIS A 376 23.61 -15.62 12.79
CA HIS A 376 24.71 -15.83 11.86
C HIS A 376 26.01 -16.14 12.60
N ASP A 377 26.72 -17.17 12.14
CA ASP A 377 27.95 -17.67 12.75
C ASP A 377 29.20 -16.91 12.31
N GLY A 378 29.08 -16.07 11.26
CA GLY A 378 30.16 -15.28 10.69
C GLY A 378 30.86 -15.94 9.49
N GLN A 379 30.36 -17.06 8.98
CA GLN A 379 30.93 -17.70 7.79
C GLN A 379 30.67 -16.87 6.54
N THR A 380 31.70 -16.73 5.72
CA THR A 380 31.66 -16.04 4.43
C THR A 380 32.27 -16.93 3.34
N ASP A 381 31.86 -16.71 2.09
CA ASP A 381 32.49 -17.35 0.94
C ASP A 381 33.81 -16.66 0.53
N ASN A 382 34.39 -17.11 -0.58
CA ASN A 382 35.66 -16.57 -1.08
C ASN A 382 35.57 -15.10 -1.54
N GLU A 383 34.36 -14.60 -1.79
CA GLU A 383 34.08 -13.21 -2.17
C GLU A 383 33.76 -12.33 -0.94
N GLY A 384 33.71 -12.93 0.25
CA GLY A 384 33.38 -12.26 1.50
C GLY A 384 31.87 -12.13 1.74
N GLU A 385 31.03 -12.80 0.95
CA GLU A 385 29.59 -12.76 1.12
C GLU A 385 29.14 -13.75 2.22
N PRO A 386 28.18 -13.37 3.10
CA PRO A 386 27.72 -14.26 4.16
C PRO A 386 27.08 -15.55 3.62
N ILE A 387 27.47 -16.68 4.21
CA ILE A 387 26.89 -18.00 3.96
C ILE A 387 25.80 -18.26 5.01
N TYR A 388 24.61 -18.65 4.57
CA TYR A 388 23.48 -18.94 5.44
C TYR A 388 23.18 -20.45 5.46
N GLN A 389 22.79 -20.94 6.63
CA GLN A 389 22.31 -22.31 6.80
C GLN A 389 20.82 -22.39 6.48
N ASP A 390 20.31 -23.61 6.26
CA ASP A 390 18.93 -23.83 5.81
C ASP A 390 17.86 -23.36 6.83
N ASP A 391 18.23 -23.15 8.10
CA ASP A 391 17.36 -22.61 9.15
C ASP A 391 17.24 -21.06 9.13
N ILE A 392 17.85 -20.39 8.14
CA ILE A 392 17.65 -18.94 7.89
C ILE A 392 16.20 -18.60 7.55
N VAL A 393 15.44 -19.55 7.02
CA VAL A 393 14.00 -19.42 6.76
C VAL A 393 13.18 -20.37 7.62
N THR A 394 11.93 -20.01 7.84
CA THR A 394 10.92 -20.81 8.51
C THR A 394 9.71 -20.96 7.59
N PHE A 395 9.20 -22.18 7.50
CA PHE A 395 7.97 -22.51 6.78
C PHE A 395 6.78 -22.41 7.75
N ILE A 396 5.69 -21.78 7.30
CA ILE A 396 4.44 -21.69 8.03
C ILE A 396 3.35 -22.32 7.18
N ASP A 397 2.80 -23.44 7.61
CA ASP A 397 1.66 -24.08 6.96
C ASP A 397 0.40 -23.27 7.26
N VAL A 398 -0.23 -22.76 6.19
CA VAL A 398 -1.48 -21.99 6.25
C VAL A 398 -2.55 -22.66 5.39
N THR A 399 -2.44 -23.96 5.14
CA THR A 399 -3.37 -24.72 4.30
C THR A 399 -4.79 -24.67 4.86
N SER A 400 -5.00 -25.07 6.13
CA SER A 400 -6.32 -25.00 6.79
C SER A 400 -6.86 -23.57 6.88
N LEU A 401 -5.97 -22.61 7.17
CA LEU A 401 -6.34 -21.20 7.33
C LEU A 401 -6.80 -20.57 6.01
N SER A 402 -6.06 -20.82 4.92
CA SER A 402 -6.42 -20.35 3.58
C SER A 402 -7.72 -20.98 3.08
N GLU A 403 -8.05 -22.20 3.51
CA GLU A 403 -9.34 -22.83 3.20
C GLU A 403 -10.49 -22.05 3.85
N LYS A 404 -10.33 -21.70 5.14
CA LYS A 404 -11.29 -20.87 5.88
C LYS A 404 -11.45 -19.45 5.30
N MET A 405 -10.54 -19.02 4.43
CA MET A 405 -10.61 -17.74 3.72
C MET A 405 -11.44 -17.82 2.43
N MET A 406 -11.68 -19.00 1.85
CA MET A 406 -12.33 -19.12 0.54
C MET A 406 -13.71 -18.43 0.48
N PRO A 407 -14.61 -18.57 1.48
CA PRO A 407 -15.88 -17.84 1.47
C PRO A 407 -15.73 -16.31 1.54
N ILE A 408 -14.66 -15.81 2.16
CA ILE A 408 -14.35 -14.37 2.17
C ILE A 408 -13.89 -13.94 0.77
N LEU A 409 -13.07 -14.75 0.11
CA LEU A 409 -12.59 -14.46 -1.24
C LEU A 409 -13.73 -14.51 -2.26
N ASP A 410 -14.71 -15.42 -2.14
CA ASP A 410 -15.90 -15.42 -2.99
C ASP A 410 -16.66 -14.09 -2.90
N MET A 411 -16.90 -13.61 -1.68
CA MET A 411 -17.56 -12.31 -1.45
C MET A 411 -16.72 -11.13 -1.95
N ASP A 412 -15.41 -11.18 -1.75
CA ASP A 412 -14.49 -10.13 -2.20
C ASP A 412 -14.37 -10.10 -3.73
N ILE A 413 -14.35 -11.25 -4.41
CA ILE A 413 -14.36 -11.36 -5.88
C ILE A 413 -15.65 -10.79 -6.45
N ALA A 414 -16.80 -11.17 -5.89
CA ALA A 414 -18.09 -10.59 -6.30
C ALA A 414 -18.11 -9.07 -6.09
N THR A 415 -17.54 -8.59 -4.99
CA THR A 415 -17.42 -7.15 -4.71
C THR A 415 -16.52 -6.44 -5.71
N VAL A 416 -15.39 -7.05 -6.10
CA VAL A 416 -14.47 -6.49 -7.10
C VAL A 416 -15.11 -6.48 -8.48
N ASN A 417 -15.77 -7.57 -8.90
CA ASN A 417 -16.53 -7.61 -10.16
C ASN A 417 -17.57 -6.50 -10.21
N ARG A 418 -18.36 -6.34 -9.14
CA ARG A 418 -19.35 -5.27 -9.04
C ARG A 418 -18.71 -3.89 -9.20
N ARG A 419 -17.61 -3.61 -8.48
CA ARG A 419 -16.90 -2.32 -8.57
C ARG A 419 -16.32 -2.04 -9.95
N LEU A 420 -15.81 -3.06 -10.63
CA LEU A 420 -15.27 -2.95 -11.99
C LEU A 420 -16.34 -2.79 -13.06
N ASN A 421 -17.55 -3.26 -12.77
CA ASN A 421 -18.74 -3.05 -13.60
C ASN A 421 -19.41 -1.70 -13.34
N GLU A 422 -19.34 -1.16 -12.12
CA GLU A 422 -19.92 0.15 -11.79
C GLU A 422 -18.97 1.31 -12.11
N MET A 423 -17.66 1.12 -11.93
CA MET A 423 -16.63 2.14 -12.13
C MET A 423 -16.94 3.47 -11.45
N ASN A 424 -17.49 3.41 -10.24
CA ASN A 424 -17.92 4.57 -9.47
C ASN A 424 -16.73 5.37 -8.88
N ALA A 425 -16.48 6.56 -9.43
CA ALA A 425 -15.42 7.49 -9.05
C ALA A 425 -15.80 8.45 -7.91
N ASN A 426 -17.02 8.34 -7.35
CA ASN A 426 -17.46 9.20 -6.26
C ASN A 426 -16.60 9.04 -4.99
N PRO A 427 -16.41 10.13 -4.22
CA PRO A 427 -15.81 10.05 -2.89
C PRO A 427 -16.48 8.99 -2.03
N VAL A 428 -15.66 8.27 -1.26
CA VAL A 428 -16.10 7.27 -0.29
C VAL A 428 -15.67 7.71 1.11
N PRO A 429 -16.38 7.28 2.17
CA PRO A 429 -15.96 7.54 3.55
C PRO A 429 -14.51 7.12 3.77
N LEU A 430 -13.70 7.98 4.37
CA LEU A 430 -12.31 7.69 4.71
C LEU A 430 -12.26 6.74 5.90
N GLY A 431 -11.22 5.91 5.96
CA GLY A 431 -11.09 4.96 7.06
C GLY A 431 -9.77 4.19 7.09
N PRO A 432 -9.69 3.11 7.91
CA PRO A 432 -8.50 2.28 8.02
C PRO A 432 -8.02 1.67 6.70
N HIS A 433 -8.92 1.44 5.73
CA HIS A 433 -8.61 0.93 4.40
C HIS A 433 -7.71 1.88 3.58
N CYS A 434 -7.65 3.16 3.91
CA CYS A 434 -6.71 4.12 3.30
C CYS A 434 -5.26 3.85 3.71
N GLN A 435 -5.04 3.13 4.83
CA GLN A 435 -3.72 2.75 5.34
C GLN A 435 -2.75 3.93 5.50
N ARG A 436 -3.26 5.06 6.00
CA ARG A 436 -2.50 6.30 6.23
C ARG A 436 -1.24 6.04 7.07
N LYS A 437 -0.07 6.42 6.53
CA LYS A 437 1.27 6.22 7.12
C LYS A 437 1.70 4.75 7.29
N ASP A 438 1.07 3.80 6.60
CA ASP A 438 1.56 2.41 6.45
C ASP A 438 2.26 2.27 5.09
N THR A 439 3.14 1.28 4.95
CA THR A 439 3.85 1.00 3.67
C THR A 439 2.91 0.60 2.54
N ARG A 440 1.68 0.14 2.85
CA ARG A 440 0.62 -0.14 1.89
C ARG A 440 -0.42 1.00 1.79
N GLN A 441 -0.02 2.25 2.08
CA GLN A 441 -0.88 3.44 1.91
C GLN A 441 -1.52 3.44 0.52
N CYS A 442 -2.79 3.82 0.44
CA CYS A 442 -3.48 3.96 -0.85
C CYS A 442 -2.76 4.97 -1.74
N LEU A 443 -2.49 4.60 -3.00
CA LEU A 443 -1.86 5.48 -4.00
C LEU A 443 -2.62 6.82 -4.12
N PHE A 444 -3.94 6.77 -4.12
CA PHE A 444 -4.83 7.93 -4.22
C PHE A 444 -5.09 8.65 -2.88
N TYR A 445 -4.29 8.38 -1.85
CA TYR A 445 -4.36 9.09 -0.58
C TYR A 445 -4.32 10.63 -0.76
N PRO A 446 -3.41 11.21 -1.57
CA PRO A 446 -3.34 12.67 -1.77
C PRO A 446 -4.65 13.28 -2.28
N ILE A 447 -5.37 12.55 -3.14
CA ILE A 447 -6.66 12.98 -3.70
C ILE A 447 -7.74 12.93 -2.63
N CYS A 448 -7.93 11.77 -2.00
CA CYS A 448 -9.02 11.56 -1.04
C CYS A 448 -8.84 12.38 0.25
N TYR A 449 -7.61 12.70 0.65
CA TYR A 449 -7.29 13.46 1.86
C TYR A 449 -7.04 14.96 1.61
N LYS A 450 -7.18 15.47 0.38
CA LYS A 450 -6.88 16.87 0.01
C LYS A 450 -7.58 17.91 0.89
N HIS A 451 -8.79 17.60 1.35
CA HIS A 451 -9.60 18.49 2.18
C HIS A 451 -9.20 18.50 3.67
N ILE A 452 -8.28 17.63 4.10
CA ILE A 452 -7.81 17.58 5.48
C ILE A 452 -6.61 18.52 5.64
N PRO A 453 -6.65 19.47 6.60
CA PRO A 453 -5.53 20.38 6.84
C PRO A 453 -4.23 19.63 7.16
N GLU A 454 -3.10 20.09 6.61
CA GLU A 454 -1.79 19.53 6.95
C GLU A 454 -1.40 19.80 8.41
N TYR A 455 -1.83 20.95 8.92
CA TYR A 455 -1.52 21.46 10.24
C TYR A 455 -2.78 21.63 11.08
N ASN A 456 -2.71 21.26 12.36
CA ASN A 456 -3.86 21.26 13.27
C ASN A 456 -5.09 20.53 12.71
N SER A 457 -4.89 19.39 12.05
CA SER A 457 -6.00 18.49 11.72
C SER A 457 -6.47 17.71 12.94
N ILE A 458 -7.60 17.04 12.83
CA ILE A 458 -8.12 16.12 13.84
C ILE A 458 -7.10 15.05 14.29
N PHE A 459 -6.13 14.70 13.43
CA PHE A 459 -5.08 13.74 13.77
C PHE A 459 -4.04 14.27 14.76
N THR A 460 -3.97 15.59 14.97
CA THR A 460 -2.96 16.28 15.79
C THR A 460 -3.11 16.00 17.29
N TYR A 461 -4.32 15.73 17.78
CA TYR A 461 -4.51 15.36 19.18
C TYR A 461 -3.77 14.07 19.55
N MET A 462 -3.02 14.12 20.65
CA MET A 462 -2.31 12.96 21.17
C MET A 462 -3.31 11.86 21.52
N GLY A 463 -3.09 10.65 20.98
CA GLY A 463 -4.03 9.55 21.15
C GLY A 463 -5.39 9.80 20.48
N SER A 464 -5.47 10.58 19.40
CA SER A 464 -6.69 10.76 18.59
C SER A 464 -7.32 9.43 18.14
N HIS A 465 -6.54 8.35 18.05
CA HIS A 465 -7.05 7.01 17.75
C HIS A 465 -7.99 6.43 18.81
N ASN A 466 -8.01 7.00 20.02
CA ASN A 466 -8.96 6.62 21.06
C ASN A 466 -10.34 7.25 20.87
N GLY A 467 -10.53 8.11 19.87
CA GLY A 467 -11.77 8.85 19.64
C GLY A 467 -12.01 9.97 20.65
N PHE A 468 -13.21 10.54 20.56
CA PHE A 468 -13.70 11.62 21.41
C PHE A 468 -15.08 11.24 21.96
N LYS A 469 -15.47 11.79 23.11
CA LYS A 469 -16.76 11.49 23.72
C LYS A 469 -17.60 12.73 23.85
N ASP A 470 -18.85 12.65 23.39
CA ASP A 470 -19.79 13.75 23.50
C ASP A 470 -20.32 13.95 24.94
N GLU A 471 -21.26 14.88 25.10
CA GLU A 471 -21.93 15.20 26.36
C GLU A 471 -22.75 14.03 26.91
N LEU A 472 -23.19 13.11 26.05
CA LEU A 472 -23.96 11.91 26.39
C LEU A 472 -23.07 10.67 26.59
N ASP A 473 -21.75 10.84 26.57
CA ASP A 473 -20.72 9.80 26.65
C ASP A 473 -20.67 8.84 25.44
N ASN A 474 -21.30 9.19 24.32
CA ASN A 474 -21.14 8.43 23.08
C ASN A 474 -19.74 8.66 22.53
N LYS A 475 -19.10 7.57 22.08
CA LYS A 475 -17.75 7.60 21.54
C LYS A 475 -17.80 7.75 20.02
N HIS A 476 -17.13 8.77 19.52
CA HIS A 476 -16.95 9.06 18.10
C HIS A 476 -15.52 8.70 17.67
N ASP A 477 -15.35 7.83 16.68
CA ASP A 477 -14.02 7.60 16.09
C ASP A 477 -13.62 8.79 15.21
N ARG A 478 -12.32 9.03 15.10
CA ARG A 478 -11.79 10.13 14.29
C ARG A 478 -12.20 10.05 12.81
N PHE A 479 -12.42 8.85 12.25
CA PHE A 479 -12.85 8.73 10.86
C PHE A 479 -14.32 9.08 10.68
N ASP A 480 -15.18 8.74 11.65
CA ASP A 480 -16.59 9.14 11.63
C ASP A 480 -16.69 10.68 11.60
N LEU A 481 -15.94 11.34 12.50
CA LEU A 481 -15.86 12.80 12.57
C LEU A 481 -15.36 13.44 11.26
N ILE A 482 -14.34 12.87 10.62
CA ILE A 482 -13.84 13.35 9.32
C ILE A 482 -14.93 13.24 8.25
N ASN A 483 -15.65 12.12 8.23
CA ASN A 483 -16.70 11.87 7.26
C ASN A 483 -17.95 12.75 7.51
N GLU A 484 -18.11 13.27 8.72
CA GLU A 484 -19.10 14.29 9.09
C GLU A 484 -18.63 15.74 8.82
N GLY A 485 -17.40 15.91 8.31
CA GLY A 485 -16.83 17.22 7.95
C GLY A 485 -15.98 17.88 9.03
N MET A 486 -15.76 17.24 10.18
CA MET A 486 -14.83 17.72 11.22
C MET A 486 -13.40 17.28 10.89
N VAL A 487 -12.63 18.16 10.27
CA VAL A 487 -11.31 17.85 9.71
C VAL A 487 -10.18 18.57 10.44
N ALA A 488 -10.43 19.76 10.98
CA ALA A 488 -9.53 20.49 11.83
C ALA A 488 -9.67 20.04 13.30
N ALA A 489 -8.59 20.18 14.06
CA ALA A 489 -8.61 19.94 15.51
C ALA A 489 -9.60 20.87 16.23
N LEU A 490 -9.76 22.10 15.71
CA LEU A 490 -10.64 23.09 16.29
C LEU A 490 -12.13 22.84 16.04
N ASP A 491 -12.47 22.00 15.05
CA ASP A 491 -13.85 21.62 14.73
C ASP A 491 -14.49 20.77 15.83
N ILE A 492 -13.68 20.03 16.60
CA ILE A 492 -14.17 19.22 17.72
C ILE A 492 -14.70 20.14 18.83
N PRO A 493 -15.93 19.92 19.33
CA PRO A 493 -16.45 20.69 20.45
C PRO A 493 -15.55 20.63 21.69
N ARG A 494 -15.32 21.79 22.34
CA ARG A 494 -14.43 21.89 23.51
C ARG A 494 -14.88 20.98 24.66
N SER A 495 -16.19 20.78 24.82
CA SER A 495 -16.80 19.86 25.79
C SER A 495 -16.38 18.38 25.60
N TRP A 496 -15.96 18.00 24.39
CA TRP A 496 -15.55 16.63 24.07
C TRP A 496 -14.07 16.37 24.38
N ILE A 497 -13.29 17.44 24.62
CA ILE A 497 -11.87 17.39 24.94
C ILE A 497 -11.68 17.10 26.44
N LYS A 498 -11.90 15.84 26.83
CA LYS A 498 -11.86 15.42 28.26
C LYS A 498 -10.47 15.03 28.78
N ARG A 499 -9.49 14.81 27.90
CA ARG A 499 -8.13 14.36 28.27
C ARG A 499 -7.24 15.57 28.52
N GLU A 500 -6.59 15.65 29.68
CA GLU A 500 -5.80 16.82 30.10
C GLU A 500 -4.75 17.26 29.07
N ASN A 501 -3.98 16.33 28.51
CA ASN A 501 -3.01 16.67 27.47
C ASN A 501 -3.68 17.24 26.21
N ASN A 502 -4.88 16.77 25.84
CA ASN A 502 -5.62 17.34 24.71
C ASN A 502 -6.21 18.72 25.07
N VAL A 503 -6.57 18.97 26.33
CA VAL A 503 -6.97 20.30 26.79
C VAL A 503 -5.81 21.28 26.61
N ILE A 504 -4.60 20.91 27.04
CA ILE A 504 -3.40 21.71 26.81
C ILE A 504 -3.19 21.96 25.30
N GLN A 505 -3.29 20.93 24.47
CA GLN A 505 -3.19 21.09 23.02
C GLN A 505 -4.23 22.06 22.46
N ARG A 506 -5.50 21.95 22.92
CA ARG A 506 -6.60 22.82 22.50
C ARG A 506 -6.33 24.27 22.90
N ASP A 507 -5.97 24.51 24.15
CA ASP A 507 -5.71 25.85 24.67
C ASP A 507 -4.54 26.52 23.92
N VAL A 508 -3.46 25.78 23.63
CA VAL A 508 -2.34 26.28 22.83
C VAL A 508 -2.75 26.56 21.38
N MET A 509 -3.61 25.74 20.78
CA MET A 509 -4.12 25.99 19.41
C MET A 509 -5.03 27.23 19.35
N GLU A 510 -5.84 27.47 20.38
CA GLU A 510 -6.76 28.61 20.44
C GLU A 510 -6.06 29.93 20.77
N THR A 511 -5.02 29.89 21.61
CA THR A 511 -4.32 31.09 22.09
C THR A 511 -3.02 31.39 21.35
N ASP A 512 -2.44 30.39 20.67
CA ASP A 512 -1.07 30.38 20.14
C ASP A 512 0.02 30.69 21.19
N VAL A 513 -0.32 30.60 22.49
CA VAL A 513 0.63 30.76 23.60
C VAL A 513 1.17 29.39 23.98
N PRO A 514 2.50 29.16 23.98
CA PRO A 514 3.06 27.88 24.36
C PRO A 514 2.82 27.54 25.84
N TYR A 515 2.55 26.28 26.11
CA TYR A 515 2.38 25.75 27.47
C TYR A 515 3.72 25.31 28.06
N TYR A 516 3.95 25.63 29.33
CA TYR A 516 5.13 25.24 30.09
C TYR A 516 4.74 24.73 31.49
N HIS A 517 5.32 23.60 31.88
CA HIS A 517 5.34 23.12 33.26
C HIS A 517 6.72 23.35 33.86
N HIS A 518 6.99 24.59 34.28
CA HIS A 518 8.32 25.05 34.73
C HIS A 518 8.95 24.15 35.80
N GLU A 519 8.19 23.73 36.81
CA GLU A 519 8.73 22.92 37.92
C GLU A 519 9.25 21.56 37.46
N LYS A 520 8.52 20.86 36.58
CA LYS A 520 8.95 19.58 36.00
C LYS A 520 10.17 19.75 35.12
N ILE A 521 10.19 20.76 34.25
CA ILE A 521 11.34 21.04 33.39
C ILE A 521 12.59 21.25 34.26
N ARG A 522 12.52 22.14 35.26
CA ARG A 522 13.63 22.44 36.17
C ARG A 522 14.06 21.23 37.00
N ALA A 523 13.12 20.44 37.52
CA ALA A 523 13.43 19.23 38.29
C ALA A 523 14.13 18.17 37.42
N GLY A 524 13.68 18.00 36.18
CA GLY A 524 14.31 17.09 35.22
C GLY A 524 15.73 17.52 34.85
N ILE A 525 15.96 18.81 34.60
CA ILE A 525 17.30 19.35 34.32
C ILE A 525 18.24 19.16 35.52
N LYS A 526 17.75 19.40 36.75
CA LYS A 526 18.55 19.19 37.99
C LYS A 526 18.95 17.74 38.23
N ALA A 527 18.28 16.78 37.59
CA ALA A 527 18.62 15.36 37.70
C ALA A 527 19.80 14.96 36.80
N LEU A 528 20.26 15.83 35.90
CA LEU A 528 21.40 15.58 35.02
C LEU A 528 22.73 15.75 35.77
N ALA A 529 23.65 14.83 35.55
CA ALA A 529 25.02 14.87 36.07
C ALA A 529 26.00 15.26 34.97
N TYR A 530 27.01 16.06 35.29
CA TYR A 530 28.04 16.50 34.34
C TYR A 530 29.31 15.65 34.45
N PRO A 531 30.05 15.43 33.35
CA PRO A 531 29.76 15.91 32.00
C PRO A 531 28.53 15.22 31.37
N ILE A 532 27.85 15.90 30.46
CA ILE A 532 26.74 15.33 29.68
C ILE A 532 27.29 14.89 28.32
N TYR A 533 27.04 13.63 27.96
CA TYR A 533 27.36 13.06 26.66
C TYR A 533 26.09 12.99 25.82
N HIS A 534 25.94 13.90 24.85
CA HIS A 534 24.81 13.92 23.92
C HIS A 534 25.06 12.88 22.82
N LEU A 535 24.43 11.71 22.89
CA LEU A 535 24.73 10.54 22.07
C LEU A 535 23.61 10.24 21.06
N ASP A 536 23.98 9.97 19.83
CA ASP A 536 23.09 9.49 18.78
C ASP A 536 23.76 8.37 17.95
N PHE A 537 22.94 7.48 17.39
CA PHE A 537 23.39 6.29 16.67
C PHE A 537 22.70 6.14 15.32
N GLU A 538 23.47 5.69 14.33
CA GLU A 538 22.95 5.29 13.04
C GLU A 538 23.18 3.80 12.77
N THR A 539 22.16 3.16 12.21
CA THR A 539 22.08 1.69 12.10
C THR A 539 21.58 1.23 10.75
N PHE A 540 21.97 0.01 10.38
CA PHE A 540 21.49 -0.66 9.19
C PHE A 540 20.68 -1.93 9.57
N PRO A 541 19.32 -1.89 9.54
CA PRO A 541 18.44 -3.05 9.70
C PRO A 541 18.43 -3.93 8.44
N CYS A 542 19.56 -4.56 8.13
CA CYS A 542 19.68 -5.42 6.96
C CYS A 542 18.74 -6.64 7.08
N PRO A 543 17.90 -6.97 6.08
CA PRO A 543 17.01 -8.13 6.15
C PRO A 543 17.74 -9.43 6.44
N LEU A 544 18.90 -9.63 5.82
CA LEU A 544 19.78 -10.77 6.07
C LEU A 544 20.93 -10.37 7.01
N PRO A 545 21.27 -11.19 8.01
CA PRO A 545 22.43 -10.95 8.89
C PRO A 545 23.72 -10.77 8.10
N ARG A 546 24.53 -9.76 8.42
CA ARG A 546 25.81 -9.50 7.74
C ARG A 546 27.01 -9.98 8.53
N PHE A 547 26.92 -9.90 9.86
CA PHE A 547 28.04 -10.17 10.75
C PHE A 547 27.72 -11.22 11.81
N LYS A 548 28.76 -11.80 12.41
CA LYS A 548 28.61 -12.79 13.47
C LYS A 548 27.74 -12.25 14.61
N GLY A 549 26.81 -13.08 15.09
CA GLY A 549 25.88 -12.74 16.16
C GLY A 549 24.66 -11.94 15.72
N GLU A 550 24.56 -11.53 14.45
CA GLU A 550 23.38 -10.86 13.93
C GLU A 550 22.24 -11.84 13.62
N LYS A 551 21.03 -11.32 13.74
CA LYS A 551 19.77 -11.97 13.36
C LYS A 551 19.15 -11.20 12.20
N PRO A 552 18.17 -11.77 11.48
CA PRO A 552 17.44 -11.03 10.46
C PRO A 552 16.89 -9.69 10.97
N TYR A 553 17.13 -8.61 10.23
CA TYR A 553 16.78 -7.23 10.63
C TYR A 553 17.46 -6.71 11.91
N SER A 554 18.59 -7.28 12.32
CA SER A 554 19.44 -6.70 13.37
C SER A 554 19.83 -5.26 13.02
N GLN A 555 19.71 -4.35 13.99
CA GLN A 555 20.04 -2.93 13.85
C GLN A 555 21.56 -2.73 14.01
N SER A 556 22.31 -3.14 13.00
CA SER A 556 23.77 -3.13 13.00
C SER A 556 24.29 -1.69 13.04
N LEU A 557 24.98 -1.30 14.11
CA LEU A 557 25.54 0.03 14.27
C LEU A 557 26.69 0.24 13.28
N PHE A 558 26.62 1.34 12.53
CA PHE A 558 27.71 1.75 11.65
C PHE A 558 28.23 3.15 12.00
N GLN A 559 27.49 3.95 12.78
CA GLN A 559 27.92 5.28 13.13
C GLN A 559 27.41 5.70 14.52
N TYR A 560 28.19 6.54 15.19
CA TYR A 560 27.76 7.30 16.37
C TYR A 560 28.21 8.75 16.27
N SER A 561 27.50 9.63 16.95
CA SER A 561 27.89 11.02 17.20
C SER A 561 27.78 11.33 18.69
N ILE A 562 28.72 12.13 19.21
CA ILE A 562 28.76 12.58 20.60
C ILE A 562 29.15 14.05 20.66
N HIS A 563 28.36 14.87 21.35
CA HIS A 563 28.84 16.15 21.89
C HIS A 563 29.07 16.03 23.40
N ILE A 564 30.17 16.62 23.89
CA ILE A 564 30.55 16.57 25.30
C ILE A 564 30.30 17.94 25.93
N GLU A 565 29.34 18.01 26.84
CA GLU A 565 29.05 19.23 27.60
C GLU A 565 29.63 19.10 29.01
N THR A 566 30.73 19.80 29.29
CA THR A 566 31.46 19.65 30.56
C THR A 566 30.81 20.37 31.73
N ARG A 567 30.07 21.44 31.46
CA ARG A 567 29.34 22.26 32.44
C ARG A 567 28.08 22.85 31.76
N PRO A 568 27.06 23.30 32.53
CA PRO A 568 25.86 23.87 31.94
C PRO A 568 26.16 24.96 30.90
N GLY A 569 25.78 24.71 29.65
CA GLY A 569 25.91 25.61 28.51
C GLY A 569 27.31 25.65 27.88
N LEU A 570 28.29 24.90 28.42
CA LEU A 570 29.66 24.89 27.93
C LEU A 570 29.89 23.67 27.03
N CYS A 571 29.60 23.86 25.74
CA CYS A 571 29.84 22.89 24.66
C CYS A 571 29.99 23.66 23.33
N ASP A 572 31.10 23.45 22.65
CA ASP A 572 31.35 23.95 21.30
C ASP A 572 30.89 22.94 20.24
N LYS A 573 30.33 23.43 19.13
CA LYS A 573 29.76 22.57 18.07
C LYS A 573 30.84 21.70 17.40
N ASP A 574 32.05 22.22 17.22
CA ASP A 574 33.06 21.57 16.39
C ASP A 574 34.22 21.03 17.25
N ILE A 575 34.57 21.70 18.35
CA ILE A 575 35.68 21.29 19.22
C ILE A 575 35.28 20.17 20.18
N ASP A 576 34.06 20.20 20.72
CA ASP A 576 33.58 19.22 21.71
C ASP A 576 32.80 18.06 21.07
N HIS A 577 32.95 17.87 19.75
CA HIS A 577 32.32 16.82 18.97
C HIS A 577 33.26 15.65 18.72
N ALA A 578 32.75 14.43 18.88
CA ALA A 578 33.41 13.19 18.52
C ALA A 578 32.43 12.28 17.78
N SER A 579 32.92 11.55 16.78
CA SER A 579 32.09 10.65 15.98
C SER A 579 32.90 9.51 15.39
N TYR A 580 32.20 8.44 15.02
CA TYR A 580 32.75 7.31 14.28
C TYR A 580 31.79 6.94 13.16
N ILE A 581 32.32 6.59 11.99
CA ILE A 581 31.56 6.06 10.86
C ILE A 581 32.34 4.88 10.29
N ALA A 582 31.70 3.72 10.19
CA ALA A 582 32.23 2.57 9.47
C ALA A 582 32.35 2.94 7.99
N THR A 583 33.56 2.89 7.45
CA THR A 583 33.84 3.26 6.05
C THR A 583 33.63 2.10 5.08
N GLU A 584 33.56 0.88 5.59
CA GLU A 584 33.48 -0.36 4.82
C GLU A 584 32.33 -1.25 5.30
N HIS A 585 31.93 -2.22 4.49
CA HIS A 585 30.96 -3.25 4.85
C HIS A 585 31.63 -4.48 5.48
N LYS A 586 32.55 -4.22 6.42
CA LYS A 586 33.16 -5.22 7.31
C LYS A 586 32.61 -5.04 8.72
N ASP A 587 32.79 -6.05 9.59
CA ASP A 587 32.35 -5.94 10.98
C ASP A 587 33.25 -4.99 11.78
N LEU A 588 32.90 -3.71 11.79
CA LEU A 588 33.59 -2.64 12.51
C LEU A 588 32.90 -2.28 13.83
N ARG A 589 31.93 -3.08 14.28
CA ARG A 589 31.16 -2.79 15.50
C ARG A 589 32.04 -2.81 16.75
N GLU A 590 33.04 -3.69 16.81
CA GLU A 590 33.97 -3.71 17.94
C GLU A 590 34.84 -2.44 17.98
N ASP A 591 35.31 -1.96 16.84
CA ASP A 591 36.14 -0.75 16.77
C ASP A 591 35.32 0.50 17.10
N LEU A 592 34.07 0.55 16.65
CA LEU A 592 33.08 1.54 17.08
C LEU A 592 32.93 1.55 18.61
N ILE A 593 32.77 0.38 19.25
CA ILE A 593 32.66 0.27 20.71
C ILE A 593 33.93 0.78 21.41
N LYS A 594 35.12 0.34 20.98
CA LYS A 594 36.39 0.77 21.59
C LYS A 594 36.52 2.28 21.54
N ASN A 595 36.30 2.85 20.36
CA ASN A 595 36.41 4.29 20.16
C ASN A 595 35.37 5.06 20.99
N MET A 596 34.12 4.59 21.06
CA MET A 596 33.07 5.19 21.88
C MET A 596 33.42 5.16 23.38
N LEU A 597 33.97 4.05 23.88
CA LEU A 597 34.36 3.90 25.28
C LEU A 597 35.59 4.74 25.66
N GLU A 598 36.43 5.10 24.69
CA GLU A 598 37.49 6.09 24.87
C GLU A 598 36.92 7.49 25.06
N ILE A 599 35.78 7.83 24.45
CA ILE A 599 35.14 9.13 24.59
C ILE A 599 34.31 9.21 25.88
N ILE A 600 33.42 8.24 26.11
CA ILE A 600 32.51 8.22 27.27
C ILE A 600 33.22 7.61 28.48
N LYS A 601 33.69 8.49 29.38
CA LYS A 601 34.48 8.11 30.56
C LYS A 601 33.60 7.50 31.65
N ASN A 602 34.21 6.74 32.57
CA ASN A 602 33.52 6.23 33.75
C ASN A 602 33.50 7.27 34.88
N ASP A 603 32.83 8.38 34.66
CA ASP A 603 32.82 9.56 35.54
C ASP A 603 31.46 9.84 36.20
N GLY A 604 30.45 9.00 35.92
CA GLY A 604 29.09 9.18 36.42
C GLY A 604 28.28 10.28 35.70
N GLY A 605 28.82 10.88 34.63
CA GLY A 605 28.12 11.88 33.83
C GLY A 605 26.87 11.34 33.10
N SER A 606 25.86 12.15 32.84
CA SER A 606 24.66 11.67 32.14
C SER A 606 24.92 11.42 30.65
N ILE A 607 24.29 10.39 30.09
CA ILE A 607 24.26 10.17 28.64
C ILE A 607 22.90 10.64 28.13
N LEU A 608 22.87 11.81 27.50
CA LEU A 608 21.65 12.40 26.99
C LEU A 608 21.40 11.90 25.58
N VAL A 609 20.19 11.41 25.33
CA VAL A 609 19.74 10.91 24.02
C VAL A 609 18.36 11.47 23.73
N TYR A 610 17.89 11.31 22.50
CA TYR A 610 16.53 11.67 22.11
C TYR A 610 15.77 10.42 21.67
N ASN A 611 14.70 10.03 22.38
CA ASN A 611 14.00 8.74 22.20
C ASN A 611 14.81 7.50 22.66
N GLN A 612 15.21 7.53 23.93
CA GLN A 612 16.14 6.62 24.63
C GLN A 612 15.97 5.12 24.36
N SER A 613 14.75 4.66 24.10
CA SER A 613 14.47 3.24 23.87
C SER A 613 15.33 2.63 22.76
N PHE A 614 15.67 3.41 21.73
CA PHE A 614 16.45 2.94 20.60
C PHE A 614 17.91 2.72 20.99
N GLU A 615 18.61 3.76 21.46
CA GLU A 615 20.03 3.72 21.80
C GLU A 615 20.27 2.74 22.96
N GLN A 616 19.35 2.70 23.94
CA GLN A 616 19.42 1.74 25.04
C GLN A 616 19.42 0.29 24.54
N THR A 617 18.59 0.00 23.54
CA THR A 617 18.50 -1.35 22.97
C THR A 617 19.76 -1.68 22.17
N ARG A 618 20.32 -0.72 21.42
CA ARG A 618 21.59 -0.90 20.69
C ARG A 618 22.76 -1.22 21.63
N LEU A 619 22.88 -0.50 22.74
CA LEU A 619 23.93 -0.77 23.74
C LEU A 619 23.77 -2.16 24.37
N LYS A 620 22.54 -2.58 24.69
CA LYS A 620 22.27 -3.92 25.23
C LYS A 620 22.60 -5.03 24.24
N GLU A 621 22.21 -4.87 22.97
CA GLU A 621 22.54 -5.81 21.90
C GLU A 621 24.06 -5.93 21.72
N MET A 622 24.80 -4.81 21.69
CA MET A 622 26.27 -4.85 21.65
C MET A 622 26.88 -5.52 22.88
N ALA A 623 26.29 -5.34 24.06
CA ALA A 623 26.74 -5.97 25.31
C ALA A 623 26.50 -7.49 25.34
N GLU A 624 25.60 -8.00 24.49
CA GLU A 624 25.39 -9.43 24.26
C GLU A 624 26.35 -9.98 23.21
N VAL A 625 26.53 -9.27 22.09
CA VAL A 625 27.42 -9.68 20.98
C VAL A 625 28.90 -9.59 21.37
N PHE A 626 29.29 -8.60 22.18
CA PHE A 626 30.66 -8.39 22.64
C PHE A 626 30.77 -8.43 24.17
N PRO A 627 30.72 -9.63 24.80
CA PRO A 627 30.73 -9.78 26.26
C PRO A 627 31.90 -9.11 26.97
N LYS A 628 33.05 -8.94 26.29
CA LYS A 628 34.23 -8.24 26.79
C LYS A 628 33.94 -6.80 27.23
N TYR A 629 33.00 -6.11 26.58
CA TYR A 629 32.64 -4.71 26.88
C TYR A 629 31.32 -4.59 27.65
N ARG A 630 30.70 -5.72 28.03
CA ARG A 630 29.35 -5.78 28.59
C ARG A 630 29.15 -4.85 29.79
N GLU A 631 30.04 -4.91 30.77
CA GLU A 631 29.94 -4.10 31.99
C GLU A 631 29.94 -2.60 31.66
N ARG A 632 30.87 -2.15 30.81
CA ARG A 632 30.97 -0.75 30.38
C ARG A 632 29.75 -0.29 29.59
N LEU A 633 29.22 -1.12 28.70
CA LEU A 633 28.04 -0.79 27.90
C LEU A 633 26.76 -0.74 28.75
N LEU A 634 26.65 -1.60 29.77
CA LEU A 634 25.51 -1.57 30.69
C LEU A 634 25.58 -0.39 31.68
N ASP A 635 26.79 0.02 32.11
CA ASP A 635 26.99 1.28 32.86
C ASP A 635 26.48 2.49 32.07
N MET A 636 26.79 2.55 30.76
CA MET A 636 26.26 3.60 29.88
C MET A 636 24.74 3.59 29.87
N VAL A 637 24.11 2.42 29.73
CA VAL A 637 22.65 2.27 29.74
C VAL A 637 22.02 2.83 31.02
N ASP A 638 22.65 2.59 32.18
CA ASP A 638 22.13 3.04 33.48
C ASP A 638 22.24 4.57 33.67
N ARG A 639 23.19 5.20 32.97
CA ARG A 639 23.41 6.66 32.97
C ARG A 639 22.56 7.43 31.94
N MET A 640 21.78 6.73 31.12
CA MET A 640 21.01 7.35 30.04
C MET A 640 19.83 8.19 30.54
N PHE A 641 19.64 9.34 29.92
CA PHE A 641 18.50 10.23 30.12
C PHE A 641 17.91 10.65 28.76
N ASP A 642 16.59 10.55 28.61
CA ASP A 642 15.91 11.01 27.38
C ASP A 642 15.53 12.48 27.47
N LEU A 643 16.11 13.32 26.61
CA LEU A 643 15.78 14.74 26.54
C LEU A 643 14.29 14.97 26.24
N MET A 644 13.65 14.08 25.48
CA MET A 644 12.21 14.17 25.18
C MET A 644 11.36 14.10 26.45
N TYR A 645 11.85 13.51 27.55
CA TYR A 645 11.11 13.49 28.82
C TYR A 645 10.93 14.90 29.41
N LEU A 646 11.84 15.84 29.13
CA LEU A 646 11.70 17.22 29.58
C LEU A 646 10.58 17.97 28.84
N LEU A 647 10.15 17.49 27.66
CA LEU A 647 9.12 18.12 26.83
C LEU A 647 7.78 17.36 26.92
N ARG A 648 7.80 16.07 26.57
CA ARG A 648 6.62 15.21 26.50
C ARG A 648 6.17 14.69 27.86
N GLY A 649 7.04 14.74 28.86
CA GLY A 649 6.80 14.12 30.16
C GLY A 649 7.12 12.62 30.18
N ASN A 650 7.44 12.12 31.38
CA ASN A 650 7.63 10.70 31.66
C ASN A 650 7.11 10.40 33.07
N GLN A 651 6.00 9.65 33.16
CA GLN A 651 5.33 9.40 34.43
C GLN A 651 6.26 8.77 35.48
N LYS A 652 7.12 7.81 35.08
CA LYS A 652 8.03 7.13 36.02
C LYS A 652 9.10 8.09 36.55
N LEU A 653 9.69 8.90 35.68
CA LEU A 653 10.69 9.88 36.07
C LEU A 653 10.11 10.91 37.04
N PHE A 654 9.00 11.55 36.68
CA PHE A 654 8.44 12.64 37.49
C PHE A 654 7.85 12.15 38.82
N LYS A 655 7.30 10.93 38.88
CA LYS A 655 6.95 10.31 40.17
C LYS A 655 8.17 10.17 41.09
N ARG A 656 9.32 9.71 40.57
CA ARG A 656 10.57 9.61 41.36
C ARG A 656 11.10 10.97 41.80
N LEU A 657 10.82 12.02 41.02
CA LEU A 657 11.17 13.41 41.35
C LEU A 657 10.17 14.08 42.30
N GLY A 658 9.17 13.35 42.82
CA GLY A 658 8.23 13.84 43.84
C GLY A 658 6.95 14.47 43.31
N PHE A 659 6.64 14.32 42.01
CA PHE A 659 5.37 14.80 41.45
C PHE A 659 4.26 13.77 41.63
N GLU A 660 3.07 14.25 41.98
CA GLU A 660 1.85 13.45 42.10
C GLU A 660 1.48 12.75 40.80
N GLU A 661 0.69 11.68 40.88
CA GLU A 661 0.44 10.80 39.74
C GLU A 661 -0.15 11.51 38.52
N ASP A 662 -1.11 12.40 38.73
CA ASP A 662 -1.81 13.09 37.64
C ASP A 662 -0.90 14.14 36.98
N GLU A 663 -0.16 14.91 37.78
CA GLU A 663 0.84 15.86 37.29
C GLU A 663 2.00 15.17 36.55
N ALA A 664 2.43 13.99 37.03
CA ALA A 664 3.48 13.22 36.40
C ALA A 664 3.13 12.74 34.98
N LYS A 665 1.83 12.53 34.67
CA LYS A 665 1.32 12.10 33.35
C LYS A 665 1.20 13.25 32.35
N LYS A 666 1.11 14.51 32.82
CA LYS A 666 0.97 15.68 31.96
C LYS A 666 2.22 15.92 31.13
N ILE A 667 2.04 16.45 29.92
CA ILE A 667 3.15 16.99 29.14
C ILE A 667 3.79 18.18 29.86
N ASN A 668 5.07 18.42 29.60
CA ASN A 668 5.82 19.50 30.26
C ASN A 668 5.91 20.75 29.38
N TYR A 669 5.85 20.59 28.07
CA TYR A 669 5.93 21.65 27.10
C TYR A 669 5.01 21.36 25.93
N TYR A 670 4.31 22.36 25.42
CA TYR A 670 3.62 22.26 24.15
C TYR A 670 3.61 23.58 23.40
N HIS A 671 3.89 23.52 22.11
CA HIS A 671 3.80 24.64 21.20
C HIS A 671 3.01 24.19 19.98
N ASN A 672 2.21 25.08 19.40
CA ASN A 672 1.39 24.82 18.23
C ASN A 672 2.17 24.09 17.12
N LYS A 673 3.36 24.60 16.75
CA LYS A 673 4.30 24.05 15.74
C LYS A 673 4.69 22.57 15.91
N LEU A 674 4.55 22.01 17.12
CA LEU A 674 4.77 20.58 17.34
C LEU A 674 3.77 19.72 16.56
N ASN A 675 2.55 20.23 16.31
CA ASN A 675 1.48 19.53 15.60
C ASN A 675 1.31 18.07 16.10
N GLY A 676 1.35 17.91 17.43
CA GLY A 676 1.16 16.62 18.11
C GLY A 676 2.37 15.68 18.10
N SER A 677 3.49 16.09 17.50
CA SER A 677 4.74 15.33 17.42
C SER A 677 5.83 15.98 18.26
N PHE A 678 6.49 15.17 19.09
CA PHE A 678 7.69 15.55 19.83
C PHE A 678 8.94 14.96 19.17
N SER A 679 8.99 14.85 17.84
CA SER A 679 10.23 14.48 17.16
C SER A 679 11.23 15.65 17.22
N ILE A 680 12.53 15.35 17.28
CA ILE A 680 13.57 16.38 17.38
C ILE A 680 13.47 17.38 16.21
N LYS A 681 13.12 16.93 15.01
CA LYS A 681 12.90 17.77 13.81
C LYS A 681 11.75 18.78 13.93
N LYS A 682 10.77 18.50 14.80
CA LYS A 682 9.66 19.43 15.09
C LYS A 682 9.97 20.33 16.26
N VAL A 683 10.76 19.86 17.22
CA VAL A 683 11.15 20.59 18.43
C VAL A 683 12.27 21.59 18.14
N LEU A 684 13.32 21.19 17.42
CA LEU A 684 14.52 22.00 17.20
C LEU A 684 14.22 23.37 16.58
N PRO A 685 13.37 23.51 15.54
CA PRO A 685 13.07 24.82 14.95
C PRO A 685 12.22 25.74 15.83
N ILE A 686 11.73 25.23 16.97
CA ILE A 686 10.99 26.04 17.96
C ILE A 686 11.96 26.71 18.93
N PHE A 687 13.08 26.04 19.22
CA PHE A 687 14.10 26.49 20.15
C PHE A 687 15.34 27.08 19.46
N SER A 688 15.43 27.01 18.13
CA SER A 688 16.60 27.53 17.40
C SER A 688 16.26 27.78 15.93
N ASP A 689 17.15 28.50 15.25
CA ASP A 689 17.11 28.67 13.79
C ASP A 689 17.67 27.45 13.02
N LEU A 690 18.07 26.39 13.74
CA LEU A 690 18.62 25.17 13.12
C LEU A 690 17.50 24.37 12.43
N THR A 691 17.82 23.86 11.25
CA THR A 691 16.94 23.02 10.46
C THR A 691 17.72 21.90 9.79
N TYR A 692 17.03 20.79 9.52
CA TYR A 692 17.53 19.71 8.68
C TYR A 692 17.21 19.94 7.21
N LYS A 693 16.35 20.93 6.90
CA LYS A 693 15.94 21.24 5.54
C LYS A 693 17.15 21.77 4.76
N GLY A 694 17.44 21.16 3.61
CA GLY A 694 18.55 21.54 2.74
C GLY A 694 19.84 20.77 2.98
N LEU A 695 19.92 19.90 4.00
CA LEU A 695 21.02 18.96 4.12
C LEU A 695 20.90 17.87 3.04
N PRO A 696 22.01 17.47 2.38
CA PRO A 696 22.00 16.34 1.44
C PRO A 696 21.51 15.04 2.07
N ILE A 697 21.81 14.86 3.36
CA ILE A 697 21.32 13.78 4.21
C ILE A 697 20.53 14.43 5.33
N GLY A 698 19.21 14.31 5.28
CA GLY A 698 18.32 15.03 6.20
C GLY A 698 17.63 14.11 7.21
N ASN A 699 17.79 12.79 7.09
CA ASN A 699 17.14 11.81 7.95
C ASN A 699 17.85 10.45 8.00
N GLY A 700 17.53 9.62 8.99
CA GLY A 700 18.15 8.30 9.16
C GLY A 700 17.89 7.31 8.01
N THR A 701 16.79 7.45 7.26
CA THR A 701 16.59 6.66 6.03
C THR A 701 17.61 7.06 4.96
N ASP A 702 17.83 8.36 4.75
CA ASP A 702 18.87 8.86 3.83
C ASP A 702 20.25 8.38 4.28
N ALA A 703 20.54 8.44 5.59
CA ALA A 703 21.82 8.00 6.15
C ALA A 703 22.08 6.50 5.89
N LEU A 704 21.05 5.66 6.14
CA LEU A 704 21.07 4.24 5.83
C LEU A 704 21.31 3.97 4.35
N ILE A 705 20.61 4.66 3.45
CA ILE A 705 20.75 4.46 2.00
C ILE A 705 22.16 4.83 1.56
N THR A 706 22.67 5.96 2.04
CA THR A 706 24.02 6.42 1.75
C THR A 706 25.04 5.39 2.20
N TYR A 707 24.97 4.91 3.45
CA TYR A 707 25.88 3.89 3.96
C TYR A 707 25.77 2.57 3.19
N ALA A 708 24.56 2.12 2.84
CA ALA A 708 24.34 0.91 2.05
C ALA A 708 24.97 0.99 0.65
N ARG A 709 25.15 2.20 0.10
CA ARG A 709 25.75 2.44 -1.22
C ARG A 709 27.26 2.66 -1.18
N PHE A 710 27.89 2.86 -0.02
CA PHE A 710 29.33 3.10 0.12
C PHE A 710 30.23 2.21 -0.76
N PRO A 711 30.06 0.87 -0.80
CA PRO A 711 30.95 -0.01 -1.59
C PRO A 711 30.84 0.20 -3.11
N LYS A 712 29.77 0.86 -3.58
CA LYS A 712 29.48 1.09 -4.99
C LYS A 712 29.86 2.50 -5.45
N MET A 713 30.32 3.36 -4.55
CA MET A 713 30.69 4.74 -4.86
C MET A 713 32.13 4.83 -5.34
N ASP A 714 32.39 5.75 -6.29
CA ASP A 714 33.75 6.20 -6.56
C ASP A 714 34.30 7.04 -5.40
N GLU A 715 35.61 7.29 -5.39
CA GLU A 715 36.30 7.97 -4.29
C GLU A 715 35.77 9.39 -4.01
N VAL A 716 35.42 10.14 -5.05
CA VAL A 716 34.94 11.53 -4.92
C VAL A 716 33.53 11.53 -4.31
N THR A 717 32.66 10.67 -4.84
CA THR A 717 31.30 10.49 -4.35
C THR A 717 31.29 9.96 -2.91
N PHE A 718 32.17 9.01 -2.58
CA PHE A 718 32.32 8.49 -1.22
C PHE A 718 32.74 9.60 -0.25
N LYS A 719 33.81 10.35 -0.57
CA LYS A 719 34.32 11.43 0.29
C LYS A 719 33.24 12.48 0.58
N LYS A 720 32.48 12.88 -0.45
CA LYS A 720 31.38 13.83 -0.29
C LYS A 720 30.29 13.28 0.66
N ASN A 721 29.77 12.08 0.37
CA ASN A 721 28.70 11.47 1.17
C ASN A 721 29.14 11.17 2.61
N TYR A 722 30.42 10.82 2.82
CA TYR A 722 30.99 10.66 4.14
C TYR A 722 30.94 11.97 4.94
N GLN A 723 31.31 13.10 4.33
CA GLN A 723 31.22 14.42 4.96
C GLN A 723 29.76 14.84 5.21
N ASP A 724 28.86 14.55 4.27
CA ASP A 724 27.43 14.83 4.43
C ASP A 724 26.83 14.02 5.61
N LEU A 725 27.23 12.75 5.78
CA LEU A 725 26.85 11.91 6.93
C LEU A 725 27.42 12.44 8.25
N LEU A 726 28.66 12.94 8.23
CA LEU A 726 29.33 13.51 9.39
C LEU A 726 28.61 14.79 9.87
N GLU A 727 28.26 15.69 8.94
CA GLU A 727 27.56 16.93 9.30
C GLU A 727 26.12 16.63 9.78
N TYR A 728 25.43 15.69 9.16
CA TYR A 728 24.09 15.26 9.60
C TYR A 728 24.11 14.71 11.04
N CYS A 729 25.00 13.78 11.37
CA CYS A 729 25.03 13.22 12.73
C CYS A 729 25.51 14.23 13.78
N LYS A 730 26.43 15.13 13.39
CA LYS A 730 26.85 16.24 14.24
C LYS A 730 25.66 17.12 14.56
N GLN A 731 24.83 17.46 13.57
CA GLN A 731 23.60 18.21 13.77
C GLN A 731 22.62 17.53 14.73
N ASP A 732 22.46 16.19 14.69
CA ASP A 732 21.54 15.47 15.58
C ASP A 732 21.92 15.61 17.06
N THR A 733 23.21 15.48 17.37
CA THR A 733 23.69 15.67 18.75
C THR A 733 23.77 17.14 19.16
N TRP A 734 24.10 18.04 18.24
CA TRP A 734 24.08 19.48 18.49
C TRP A 734 22.66 20.01 18.75
N ALA A 735 21.65 19.43 18.09
CA ALA A 735 20.26 19.73 18.33
C ALA A 735 19.86 19.47 19.79
N MET A 736 20.35 18.38 20.40
CA MET A 736 20.13 18.08 21.82
C MET A 736 20.77 19.12 22.74
N VAL A 737 22.01 19.54 22.44
CA VAL A 737 22.70 20.61 23.17
C VAL A 737 21.88 21.90 23.15
N LYS A 738 21.40 22.31 21.96
CA LYS A 738 20.62 23.54 21.80
C LYS A 738 19.26 23.50 22.47
N ILE A 739 18.53 22.39 22.33
CA ILE A 739 17.24 22.23 23.00
C ILE A 739 17.44 22.29 24.52
N LEU A 740 18.46 21.61 25.06
CA LEU A 740 18.72 21.65 26.49
C LEU A 740 19.13 23.06 26.97
N ASP A 741 19.93 23.80 26.18
CA ASP A 741 20.30 25.19 26.50
C ASP A 741 19.07 26.11 26.59
N GLU A 742 18.15 26.02 25.63
CA GLU A 742 16.90 26.79 25.70
C GLU A 742 16.01 26.36 26.87
N LEU A 743 15.93 25.05 27.14
CA LEU A 743 15.14 24.55 28.27
C LEU A 743 15.64 25.05 29.63
N ARG A 744 16.94 25.37 29.76
CA ARG A 744 17.51 25.96 30.99
C ARG A 744 17.09 27.41 31.21
N LYS A 745 16.63 28.11 30.17
CA LYS A 745 16.18 29.51 30.24
C LYS A 745 14.74 29.63 30.75
N ILE A 746 14.02 28.50 30.85
CA ILE A 746 12.62 28.36 31.31
C ILE A 746 12.55 28.12 32.82
#